data_AF-A0ABD6CLP5-F1
#
_entry.id   AF-A0ABD6CLP5-F1
#
_cell.length_a   1.000
_cell.length_b   1.000
_cell.length_c   1.000
_cell.angle_alpha   90.00
_cell.angle_beta   90.00
_cell.angle_gamma   90.00
#
_symmetry.space_group_name_H-M   'P 1'
#
loop_
_entity.id
_entity.type
_entity.pdbx_description
1 polymer ?
#
loop_
_entity_poly.entity_id
_entity_poly.type
_entity_poly.pdbx_seq_one_letter_code
_entity_poly.pdbx_strand_id
1 'polypeptide(L)'
;MTDGRLHTIVVVFVGAIVLLSVSAPAVAATTTPTEPNVTFVESGIATDTTWTPADGPYRIIQDIEVEPGATLTVEPGTRIEIAENITVSVSGSFRTNGTAARPVEITRSDGAAADRRWESLQYNGTDRSFLKLHHTTLEGGTAGVTVASSEGTVEVVDSTMRDFTTAGLEVTETTASPRITVRRSTFRTIGDHAIQASPGAGTTDRVSLTATPDTIGANADHTLTLQPGAGVSLDSIHVEYRSDGSVASVGSEDIERIGLDRDRDGSIERSFAGSVASVSATEAQLEISLSGSVEIPSEGQLIVEYGNAVNPTTRGIYPVEVQLREESVSQLSAGVEAPFVVGDVTSPTDVDMGPDQPATRVRGLAVLDSTFREIDGAGVFVDADRVRRIQASRNRIDGTAGSGITVRAERSESYFWSNEITDAEDGIRVRTSGATSVTANENRIRDTQTGIRVRQSDRDRYPDGDITLRRNTLANNAVNGVDIRGWSLDVTVEMTNNSVRENGREGIFVSGWMLQGGEISGNEIVGNADTGVSIRTDIAARTLTIDNNTITDSGGHGLDVQSGLLVYGSDLTENQLTNNAGAGLVVSSPVTHRANLSVANNVVAANTYGMVLQGVMGTTVRDNAIVFNTNRFADPVRLPDVEPGTGSYVAAGEAGVILNQANSEVPPSELVSNPAIDDQLSAVTVRDGIVAVLRTDGASYTRTDEASALTIRQVSDDIPTGIGITKTGTENSSYRFTENGLYGQHRGLTVDVAPFITSNTTAAILTESTRTVHAESNYWGSRHGPYHSSILPEGEGNSAVTERGWVDFVPFRDTPPDPEYTRPTAAIDTPTNSQPGEDVQLSGRNSTSTHGSIVRYRYQIDGTAQPVIDRPRYTFEMPDQRVEVGLIVEDNLGIESNSTKTTIEPQPATPSTATPVTTATTPASTPPPDDSSPTLLGSLGSIWGLLGGVCYLLALVSGLHGMALTVTNRSPPIDGLRIQALAALGVLVWIVAGLFGSGPLLTIGITAAVAWGVLTGLAYVIATRRLLGDVLR
;
A
#
# COMPACT_ATOMS: atom_id res chain seq x y z
N MET A 1 39.58 -26.60 -28.32
CA MET A 1 40.94 -27.14 -28.51
C MET A 1 41.90 -25.97 -28.39
N THR A 2 42.83 -25.89 -27.44
CA THR A 2 43.22 -26.82 -26.35
C THR A 2 43.39 -26.05 -25.04
N ASP A 3 43.15 -26.71 -23.91
CA ASP A 3 43.21 -26.13 -22.56
C ASP A 3 44.60 -25.63 -22.11
N GLY A 4 44.59 -24.67 -21.16
CA GLY A 4 45.14 -25.00 -19.85
C GLY A 4 46.24 -24.12 -19.22
N ARG A 5 45.78 -23.30 -18.25
CA ARG A 5 46.37 -23.06 -16.91
C ARG A 5 47.47 -22.01 -16.64
N LEU A 6 47.11 -21.11 -15.71
CA LEU A 6 47.83 -20.55 -14.54
C LEU A 6 49.31 -20.12 -14.66
N HIS A 7 49.61 -18.88 -14.21
CA HIS A 7 50.16 -18.61 -12.86
C HIS A 7 50.07 -17.11 -12.46
N THR A 8 50.26 -16.82 -11.18
CA THR A 8 50.02 -15.53 -10.48
C THR A 8 51.34 -14.84 -10.05
N ILE A 9 51.26 -13.62 -9.45
CA ILE A 9 52.30 -12.83 -8.71
C ILE A 9 53.01 -11.76 -9.59
N VAL A 10 53.16 -10.44 -9.34
CA VAL A 10 52.97 -9.43 -8.24
C VAL A 10 54.30 -8.70 -7.90
N VAL A 11 54.31 -7.35 -8.06
CA VAL A 11 54.96 -6.23 -7.30
C VAL A 11 56.42 -6.33 -6.73
N VAL A 12 57.28 -5.29 -6.64
CA VAL A 12 57.62 -4.05 -7.43
C VAL A 12 58.85 -3.31 -6.78
N PHE A 13 59.32 -2.18 -7.33
CA PHE A 13 60.07 -1.05 -6.69
C PHE A 13 61.63 -1.00 -6.54
N VAL A 14 62.14 0.25 -6.71
CA VAL A 14 63.28 0.99 -6.06
C VAL A 14 64.55 1.31 -6.88
N GLY A 15 64.94 2.60 -6.93
CA GLY A 15 66.33 3.08 -7.08
C GLY A 15 66.50 4.35 -7.92
N ALA A 16 67.14 5.41 -7.39
CA ALA A 16 67.20 6.76 -8.02
C ALA A 16 68.64 7.34 -8.15
N ILE A 17 68.73 8.59 -8.67
CA ILE A 17 69.88 9.55 -8.66
C ILE A 17 70.85 9.44 -9.87
N VAL A 18 71.38 10.51 -10.53
CA VAL A 18 70.94 11.90 -10.85
C VAL A 18 72.00 12.60 -11.76
N LEU A 19 71.65 13.75 -12.38
CA LEU A 19 72.52 14.87 -12.87
C LEU A 19 72.99 14.98 -14.35
N LEU A 20 72.36 15.93 -15.08
CA LEU A 20 72.90 17.00 -15.98
C LEU A 20 73.95 16.71 -17.10
N SER A 21 74.08 17.49 -18.20
CA SER A 21 73.18 18.29 -19.08
C SER A 21 74.04 19.15 -20.03
N VAL A 22 73.69 19.30 -21.32
CA VAL A 22 74.01 20.50 -22.12
C VAL A 22 72.85 20.77 -23.08
N SER A 23 72.33 21.99 -23.09
CA SER A 23 71.20 22.42 -23.93
C SER A 23 71.56 23.72 -24.68
N ALA A 24 71.13 23.83 -25.94
CA ALA A 24 71.04 25.09 -26.67
C ALA A 24 69.85 25.02 -27.65
N PRO A 25 69.18 26.15 -27.98
CA PRO A 25 67.73 26.13 -28.12
C PRO A 25 67.21 25.98 -29.55
N ALA A 26 66.09 25.27 -29.69
CA ALA A 26 65.13 25.51 -30.76
C ALA A 26 63.98 26.37 -30.18
N VAL A 27 63.64 27.46 -30.87
CA VAL A 27 62.60 28.39 -30.42
C VAL A 27 61.22 27.75 -30.62
N ALA A 28 60.67 27.16 -29.56
CA ALA A 28 59.24 26.92 -29.47
C ALA A 28 58.55 28.25 -29.18
N ALA A 29 57.58 28.63 -30.03
CA ALA A 29 56.67 29.71 -29.68
C ALA A 29 55.79 29.24 -28.52
N THR A 30 56.08 29.73 -27.31
CA THR A 30 55.20 29.57 -26.16
C THR A 30 53.93 30.38 -26.40
N THR A 31 52.91 29.75 -26.98
CA THR A 31 51.53 30.15 -26.72
C THR A 31 51.29 29.92 -25.23
N THR A 32 51.37 30.99 -24.45
CA THR A 32 50.70 31.03 -23.14
C THR A 32 49.26 30.56 -23.34
N PRO A 33 48.72 29.69 -22.48
CA PRO A 33 47.28 29.50 -22.46
C PRO A 33 46.69 30.86 -22.09
N THR A 34 46.04 31.52 -23.06
CA THR A 34 45.08 32.57 -22.76
C THR A 34 44.05 31.96 -21.82
N GLU A 35 43.79 32.59 -20.69
CA GLU A 35 42.56 32.28 -19.95
C GLU A 35 41.38 32.44 -20.92
N PRO A 36 40.35 31.58 -20.83
CA PRO A 36 39.15 31.76 -21.62
C PRO A 36 38.56 33.13 -21.27
N ASN A 37 38.46 34.01 -22.26
CA ASN A 37 38.08 35.39 -22.04
C ASN A 37 36.57 35.41 -21.75
N VAL A 38 36.20 35.54 -20.48
CA VAL A 38 34.81 35.50 -20.02
C VAL A 38 34.00 36.60 -20.72
N THR A 39 32.96 36.21 -21.45
CA THR A 39 32.04 37.15 -22.09
C THR A 39 30.92 37.48 -21.12
N PHE A 40 31.00 38.65 -20.49
CA PHE A 40 29.94 39.17 -19.63
C PHE A 40 28.72 39.54 -20.47
N VAL A 41 27.54 39.09 -20.04
CA VAL A 41 26.25 39.38 -20.67
C VAL A 41 25.50 40.36 -19.79
N GLU A 42 25.38 41.60 -20.29
CA GLU A 42 24.89 42.77 -19.54
C GLU A 42 23.65 43.42 -20.17
N SER A 43 23.04 42.78 -21.17
CA SER A 43 21.84 43.25 -21.85
C SER A 43 21.03 42.10 -22.46
N GLY A 44 19.75 42.33 -22.70
CA GLY A 44 18.87 41.40 -23.43
C GLY A 44 19.32 41.12 -24.87
N ILE A 45 18.73 40.07 -25.45
CA ILE A 45 18.99 39.57 -26.79
C ILE A 45 17.85 40.00 -27.72
N ALA A 46 18.00 41.20 -28.32
CA ALA A 46 16.99 41.84 -29.17
C ALA A 46 16.91 41.29 -30.62
N THR A 47 17.89 40.48 -31.04
CA THR A 47 17.97 39.92 -32.40
C THR A 47 18.60 38.53 -32.38
N ASP A 48 18.34 37.73 -33.42
CA ASP A 48 18.91 36.38 -33.58
C ASP A 48 20.43 36.37 -33.31
N THR A 49 20.82 35.65 -32.26
CA THR A 49 22.18 35.63 -31.72
C THR A 49 22.66 34.19 -31.56
N THR A 50 23.93 33.94 -31.89
CA THR A 50 24.57 32.64 -31.70
C THR A 50 25.70 32.76 -30.70
N TRP A 51 25.71 31.87 -29.70
CA TRP A 51 26.76 31.75 -28.69
C TRP A 51 27.64 30.54 -29.01
N THR A 52 28.96 30.75 -29.03
CA THR A 52 29.97 29.75 -29.42
C THR A 52 30.94 29.45 -28.28
N PRO A 53 31.54 28.25 -28.22
CA PRO A 53 32.52 27.94 -27.19
C PRO A 53 33.85 28.68 -27.36
N ALA A 54 34.09 29.33 -28.50
CA ALA A 54 35.31 30.11 -28.73
C ALA A 54 35.26 31.49 -28.05
N ASP A 55 34.05 32.01 -27.83
CA ASP A 55 33.78 33.29 -27.16
C ASP A 55 33.27 33.09 -25.72
N GLY A 56 33.27 31.84 -25.22
CA GLY A 56 32.82 31.48 -23.88
C GLY A 56 33.94 31.33 -22.83
N PRO A 57 33.61 31.17 -21.54
CA PRO A 57 32.25 31.05 -21.01
C PRO A 57 31.48 32.38 -21.04
N TYR A 58 30.16 32.29 -21.22
CA TYR A 58 29.25 33.43 -21.14
C TYR A 58 28.79 33.59 -19.70
N ARG A 59 28.96 34.78 -19.10
CA ARG A 59 28.60 35.02 -17.70
C ARG A 59 27.48 36.05 -17.60
N ILE A 60 26.29 35.59 -17.19
CA ILE A 60 25.09 36.40 -17.02
C ILE A 60 25.09 36.94 -15.57
N ILE A 61 25.15 38.26 -15.43
CA ILE A 61 25.34 38.94 -14.13
C ILE A 61 24.17 39.82 -13.68
N GLN A 62 23.12 39.88 -14.49
CA GLN A 62 21.83 40.53 -14.21
C GLN A 62 20.75 39.83 -15.05
N ASP A 63 19.47 40.07 -14.77
CA ASP A 63 18.38 39.50 -15.55
C ASP A 63 18.49 39.89 -17.03
N ILE A 64 18.26 38.93 -17.92
CA ILE A 64 18.24 39.17 -19.36
C ILE A 64 16.99 38.56 -19.99
N GLU A 65 16.47 39.24 -21.01
CA GLU A 65 15.38 38.75 -21.84
C GLU A 65 15.88 38.39 -23.23
N VAL A 66 15.52 37.21 -23.75
CA VAL A 66 15.50 36.96 -25.19
C VAL A 66 14.19 37.55 -25.72
N GLU A 67 14.27 38.69 -26.39
CA GLU A 67 13.11 39.52 -26.73
C GLU A 67 12.15 38.83 -27.71
N PRO A 68 10.85 39.21 -27.72
CA PRO A 68 9.86 38.64 -28.65
C PRO A 68 10.31 38.66 -30.12
N GLY A 69 10.40 37.48 -30.71
CA GLY A 69 10.82 37.30 -32.11
C GLY A 69 12.33 37.13 -32.34
N ALA A 70 13.17 37.28 -31.32
CA ALA A 70 14.60 36.94 -31.39
C ALA A 70 14.85 35.47 -31.01
N THR A 71 15.89 34.87 -31.57
CA THR A 71 16.34 33.51 -31.24
C THR A 71 17.75 33.50 -30.68
N LEU A 72 17.93 33.02 -29.44
CA LEU A 72 19.26 32.68 -28.91
C LEU A 72 19.56 31.20 -29.23
N THR A 73 20.60 30.98 -30.05
CA THR A 73 21.12 29.63 -30.37
C THR A 73 22.48 29.42 -29.70
N VAL A 74 22.64 28.33 -28.93
CA VAL A 74 23.89 28.00 -28.23
C VAL A 74 24.53 26.76 -28.88
N GLU A 75 25.79 26.89 -29.32
CA GLU A 75 26.54 25.82 -30.00
C GLU A 75 27.08 24.74 -29.04
N PRO A 76 27.32 23.51 -29.50
CA PRO A 76 27.77 22.40 -28.64
C PRO A 76 29.13 22.67 -27.99
N GLY A 77 29.26 22.37 -26.69
CA GLY A 77 30.47 22.64 -25.90
C GLY A 77 30.55 24.05 -25.32
N THR A 78 29.52 24.89 -25.51
CA THR A 78 29.45 26.22 -24.89
C THR A 78 29.07 26.10 -23.41
N ARG A 79 29.66 26.96 -22.57
CA ARG A 79 29.37 27.08 -21.15
C ARG A 79 28.73 28.44 -20.85
N ILE A 80 27.68 28.42 -20.04
CA ILE A 80 26.94 29.58 -19.54
C ILE A 80 26.97 29.54 -18.01
N GLU A 81 27.42 30.62 -17.41
CA GLU A 81 27.51 30.82 -15.96
C GLU A 81 26.52 31.90 -15.53
N ILE A 82 25.61 31.57 -14.63
CA ILE A 82 24.60 32.49 -14.13
C ILE A 82 24.95 32.94 -12.70
N ALA A 83 24.77 34.22 -12.38
CA ALA A 83 24.97 34.77 -11.05
C ALA A 83 23.80 34.46 -10.10
N GLU A 84 23.97 34.75 -8.82
CA GLU A 84 22.94 34.52 -7.79
C GLU A 84 21.69 35.38 -8.02
N ASN A 85 20.51 34.79 -7.78
CA ASN A 85 19.18 35.40 -7.90
C ASN A 85 18.85 35.96 -9.30
N ILE A 86 19.49 35.46 -10.37
CA ILE A 86 19.24 35.91 -11.75
C ILE A 86 18.25 35.00 -12.48
N THR A 87 17.32 35.62 -13.20
CA THR A 87 16.38 34.97 -14.13
C THR A 87 16.80 35.21 -15.59
N VAL A 88 16.68 34.18 -16.43
CA VAL A 88 16.84 34.30 -17.89
C VAL A 88 15.46 34.14 -18.54
N SER A 89 14.84 35.24 -18.94
CA SER A 89 13.50 35.23 -19.54
C SER A 89 13.55 34.97 -21.04
N VAL A 90 12.68 34.09 -21.53
CA VAL A 90 12.59 33.67 -22.94
C VAL A 90 11.21 34.01 -23.50
N SER A 91 11.04 35.24 -23.96
CA SER A 91 9.84 35.71 -24.68
C SER A 91 9.93 35.44 -26.18
N GLY A 92 11.15 35.48 -26.73
CA GLY A 92 11.53 35.01 -28.07
C GLY A 92 11.67 33.49 -28.13
N SER A 93 12.81 32.98 -28.58
CA SER A 93 13.11 31.54 -28.63
C SER A 93 14.51 31.23 -28.13
N PHE A 94 14.66 30.13 -27.39
CA PHE A 94 15.94 29.66 -26.87
C PHE A 94 16.21 28.23 -27.33
N ARG A 95 17.41 27.97 -27.85
CA ARG A 95 17.83 26.61 -28.20
C ARG A 95 19.30 26.36 -27.94
N THR A 96 19.57 25.25 -27.27
CA THR A 96 20.90 24.64 -27.19
C THR A 96 21.01 23.53 -28.24
N ASN A 97 22.17 23.41 -28.90
CA ASN A 97 22.46 22.38 -29.89
C ASN A 97 23.62 21.49 -29.42
N GLY A 98 23.58 21.04 -28.16
CA GLY A 98 24.58 20.16 -27.59
C GLY A 98 24.72 18.83 -28.35
N THR A 99 25.79 18.10 -28.06
CA THR A 99 25.99 16.71 -28.50
C THR A 99 26.49 15.86 -27.34
N ALA A 100 26.27 14.55 -27.35
CA ALA A 100 26.81 13.65 -26.31
C ALA A 100 28.34 13.75 -26.09
N ALA A 101 29.10 14.20 -27.10
CA ALA A 101 30.55 14.41 -27.01
C ALA A 101 30.95 15.83 -26.58
N ARG A 102 30.04 16.80 -26.71
CA ARG A 102 30.20 18.23 -26.41
C ARG A 102 28.83 18.78 -25.98
N PRO A 103 28.41 18.54 -24.72
CA PRO A 103 27.14 19.07 -24.22
C PRO A 103 27.18 20.59 -24.13
N VAL A 104 26.04 21.23 -23.93
CA VAL A 104 25.98 22.63 -23.44
C VAL A 104 25.85 22.60 -21.92
N GLU A 105 26.59 23.46 -21.22
CA GLU A 105 26.55 23.55 -19.76
C GLU A 105 25.95 24.90 -19.34
N ILE A 106 24.91 24.87 -18.50
CA ILE A 106 24.30 26.04 -17.87
C ILE A 106 24.36 25.82 -16.36
N THR A 107 25.22 26.58 -15.67
CA THR A 107 25.54 26.35 -14.27
C THR A 107 25.53 27.65 -13.47
N ARG A 108 25.55 27.53 -12.14
CA ARG A 108 26.07 28.60 -11.27
C ARG A 108 27.42 29.11 -11.77
N SER A 109 27.67 30.39 -11.48
CA SER A 109 28.96 31.05 -11.58
C SER A 109 30.11 30.25 -10.96
N ASP A 110 31.25 30.18 -11.63
CA ASP A 110 32.43 29.51 -11.06
C ASP A 110 32.88 30.15 -9.74
N GLY A 111 33.18 29.29 -8.76
CA GLY A 111 33.57 29.67 -7.40
C GLY A 111 32.41 30.08 -6.48
N ALA A 112 31.15 30.06 -6.94
CA ALA A 112 29.99 30.27 -6.07
C ALA A 112 29.85 29.14 -5.04
N ALA A 113 29.36 29.49 -3.84
CA ALA A 113 28.94 28.51 -2.84
C ALA A 113 27.62 27.83 -3.27
N ALA A 114 27.35 26.62 -2.79
CA ALA A 114 26.25 25.79 -3.30
C ALA A 114 24.85 26.35 -3.01
N ASP A 115 24.73 27.18 -1.98
CA ASP A 115 23.56 27.94 -1.55
C ASP A 115 23.27 29.18 -2.43
N ARG A 116 24.24 29.64 -3.21
CA ARG A 116 24.10 30.79 -4.14
C ARG A 116 23.56 30.32 -5.48
N ARG A 117 22.24 30.31 -5.59
CA ARG A 117 21.48 29.79 -6.73
C ARG A 117 21.08 30.92 -7.68
N TRP A 118 21.01 30.61 -8.97
CA TRP A 118 20.28 31.43 -9.95
C TRP A 118 18.80 31.03 -9.88
N GLU A 119 17.85 31.89 -10.30
CA GLU A 119 16.43 31.56 -10.11
C GLU A 119 15.96 30.49 -11.10
N SER A 120 15.75 30.87 -12.37
CA SER A 120 15.32 29.93 -13.40
C SER A 120 15.55 30.42 -14.84
N LEU A 121 15.37 29.49 -15.79
CA LEU A 121 15.22 29.79 -17.21
C LEU A 121 13.71 29.92 -17.48
N GLN A 122 13.17 31.14 -17.36
CA GLN A 122 11.74 31.40 -17.40
C GLN A 122 11.24 31.51 -18.85
N TYR A 123 10.26 30.70 -19.24
CA TYR A 123 9.67 30.73 -20.58
C TYR A 123 8.37 31.54 -20.62
N ASN A 124 8.45 32.69 -21.31
CA ASN A 124 7.38 33.68 -21.45
C ASN A 124 6.91 33.80 -22.92
N GLY A 125 7.08 32.71 -23.69
CA GLY A 125 6.95 32.73 -25.15
C GLY A 125 5.54 32.90 -25.71
N THR A 126 5.48 33.16 -27.01
CA THR A 126 4.26 33.27 -27.84
C THR A 126 3.94 31.96 -28.59
N ASP A 127 2.88 31.96 -29.42
CA ASP A 127 2.50 30.83 -30.29
C ASP A 127 3.62 30.39 -31.27
N ARG A 128 4.56 31.29 -31.56
CA ARG A 128 5.72 31.08 -32.44
C ARG A 128 7.03 30.80 -31.70
N SER A 129 7.02 30.91 -30.38
CA SER A 129 8.19 30.76 -29.52
C SER A 129 8.48 29.29 -29.20
N PHE A 130 9.74 28.99 -28.87
CA PHE A 130 10.13 27.69 -28.34
C PHE A 130 11.31 27.78 -27.36
N LEU A 131 11.32 26.86 -26.40
CA LEU A 131 12.49 26.55 -25.57
C LEU A 131 12.91 25.10 -25.88
N LYS A 132 14.13 24.91 -26.38
CA LYS A 132 14.65 23.59 -26.80
C LYS A 132 16.00 23.30 -26.16
N LEU A 133 16.02 22.37 -25.20
CA LEU A 133 17.23 21.85 -24.58
C LEU A 133 17.62 20.52 -25.24
N HIS A 134 18.80 20.45 -25.86
CA HIS A 134 19.32 19.25 -26.49
C HIS A 134 20.76 19.01 -26.03
N HIS A 135 21.00 17.85 -25.38
CA HIS A 135 22.28 17.50 -24.78
C HIS A 135 22.84 18.62 -23.89
N THR A 136 22.02 19.05 -22.94
CA THR A 136 22.32 20.19 -22.05
C THR A 136 22.34 19.74 -20.61
N THR A 137 23.29 20.25 -19.83
CA THR A 137 23.29 20.14 -18.37
C THR A 137 22.83 21.46 -17.78
N LEU A 138 21.72 21.45 -17.05
CA LEU A 138 21.23 22.57 -16.21
C LEU A 138 21.50 22.23 -14.74
N GLU A 139 22.13 23.13 -14.01
CA GLU A 139 22.59 22.88 -12.64
C GLU A 139 22.56 24.10 -11.70
N GLY A 140 22.08 23.88 -10.47
CA GLY A 140 22.37 24.75 -9.32
C GLY A 140 21.51 26.01 -9.22
N GLY A 141 20.30 25.97 -9.79
CA GLY A 141 19.33 27.05 -9.64
C GLY A 141 18.33 26.79 -8.50
N THR A 142 17.33 27.67 -8.38
CA THR A 142 16.11 27.44 -7.60
C THR A 142 15.23 26.43 -8.35
N ALA A 143 14.89 26.76 -9.60
CA ALA A 143 14.22 25.91 -10.57
C ALA A 143 15.03 25.81 -11.88
N GLY A 144 14.90 24.69 -12.61
CA GLY A 144 15.60 24.51 -13.89
C GLY A 144 14.98 25.30 -15.03
N VAL A 145 13.68 25.09 -15.27
CA VAL A 145 12.88 25.79 -16.27
C VAL A 145 11.51 26.11 -15.68
N THR A 146 11.18 27.40 -15.55
CA THR A 146 9.86 27.87 -15.10
C THR A 146 9.03 28.23 -16.32
N VAL A 147 7.84 27.65 -16.48
CA VAL A 147 6.96 27.86 -17.63
C VAL A 147 5.79 28.75 -17.24
N ALA A 148 5.87 30.03 -17.61
CA ALA A 148 4.88 31.07 -17.29
C ALA A 148 3.97 31.43 -18.49
N SER A 149 4.13 30.77 -19.65
CA SER A 149 3.26 30.93 -20.82
C SER A 149 2.57 29.62 -21.23
N SER A 150 1.31 29.74 -21.65
CA SER A 150 0.47 28.64 -22.16
C SER A 150 0.64 28.35 -23.67
N GLU A 151 1.49 29.13 -24.34
CA GLU A 151 1.67 29.14 -25.79
C GLU A 151 3.06 28.63 -26.24
N GLY A 152 3.14 28.17 -27.49
CA GLY A 152 4.36 27.64 -28.08
C GLY A 152 4.75 26.24 -27.55
N THR A 153 6.06 25.97 -27.41
CA THR A 153 6.58 24.62 -27.09
C THR A 153 7.83 24.62 -26.20
N VAL A 154 7.89 23.67 -25.26
CA VAL A 154 9.07 23.38 -24.43
C VAL A 154 9.52 21.93 -24.67
N GLU A 155 10.78 21.73 -25.05
CA GLU A 155 11.37 20.41 -25.31
C GLU A 155 12.69 20.23 -24.55
N VAL A 156 12.81 19.15 -23.78
CA VAL A 156 14.01 18.79 -23.01
C VAL A 156 14.47 17.38 -23.40
N VAL A 157 15.50 17.29 -24.23
CA VAL A 157 15.87 16.07 -24.96
C VAL A 157 17.34 15.71 -24.71
N ASP A 158 17.60 14.44 -24.38
CA ASP A 158 18.94 13.89 -24.13
C ASP A 158 19.77 14.71 -23.10
N SER A 159 19.09 15.34 -22.13
CA SER A 159 19.62 16.40 -21.25
C SER A 159 19.59 16.00 -19.77
N THR A 160 20.32 16.74 -18.92
CA THR A 160 20.38 16.51 -17.46
C THR A 160 19.96 17.76 -16.69
N MET A 161 19.05 17.61 -15.74
CA MET A 161 18.63 18.64 -14.77
C MET A 161 18.98 18.16 -13.38
N ARG A 162 19.71 18.96 -12.60
CA ARG A 162 20.17 18.55 -11.27
C ARG A 162 20.46 19.68 -10.30
N ASP A 163 20.41 19.37 -9.00
CA ASP A 163 20.71 20.31 -7.92
C ASP A 163 19.81 21.56 -8.01
N PHE A 164 18.50 21.34 -7.87
CA PHE A 164 17.44 22.35 -7.83
C PHE A 164 16.65 22.22 -6.53
N THR A 165 16.20 23.33 -5.95
CA THR A 165 15.48 23.32 -4.66
C THR A 165 13.97 23.18 -4.82
N THR A 166 13.39 23.61 -5.94
CA THR A 166 11.98 23.34 -6.27
C THR A 166 11.92 22.23 -7.32
N ALA A 167 12.11 22.57 -8.60
CA ALA A 167 11.86 21.66 -9.71
C ALA A 167 12.94 21.69 -10.80
N GLY A 168 13.07 20.57 -11.53
CA GLY A 168 13.83 20.57 -12.79
C GLY A 168 13.07 21.28 -13.91
N LEU A 169 11.74 21.13 -13.94
CA LEU A 169 10.83 21.88 -14.80
C LEU A 169 9.50 22.09 -14.07
N GLU A 170 9.02 23.33 -14.00
CA GLU A 170 7.76 23.71 -13.37
C GLU A 170 6.85 24.52 -14.31
N VAL A 171 5.54 24.44 -14.09
CA VAL A 171 4.50 25.27 -14.71
C VAL A 171 3.67 25.85 -13.57
N THR A 172 3.60 27.17 -13.45
CA THR A 172 2.99 27.85 -12.28
C THR A 172 2.20 29.10 -12.67
N GLU A 173 2.84 30.14 -13.21
CA GLU A 173 2.25 31.47 -13.45
C GLU A 173 1.15 31.57 -14.54
N THR A 174 0.70 30.44 -15.09
CA THR A 174 -0.23 30.39 -16.24
C THR A 174 -1.43 29.49 -15.99
N THR A 175 -2.58 29.77 -16.60
CA THR A 175 -3.80 28.96 -16.44
C THR A 175 -3.81 27.70 -17.30
N ALA A 176 -2.84 27.51 -18.20
CA ALA A 176 -2.72 26.27 -18.98
C ALA A 176 -1.28 25.96 -19.39
N SER A 177 -0.92 24.69 -19.48
CA SER A 177 0.38 24.29 -20.01
C SER A 177 0.48 24.53 -21.53
N PRO A 178 1.67 24.90 -22.04
CA PRO A 178 2.02 24.73 -23.44
C PRO A 178 2.24 23.22 -23.71
N ARG A 179 2.68 22.86 -24.93
CA ARG A 179 3.15 21.49 -25.17
C ARG A 179 4.54 21.32 -24.56
N ILE A 180 4.68 20.34 -23.67
CA ILE A 180 5.93 20.02 -22.97
C ILE A 180 6.34 18.60 -23.33
N THR A 181 7.55 18.42 -23.84
CA THR A 181 8.10 17.08 -24.15
C THR A 181 9.47 16.90 -23.52
N VAL A 182 9.55 15.97 -22.58
CA VAL A 182 10.79 15.53 -21.93
C VAL A 182 11.13 14.14 -22.45
N ARG A 183 12.34 13.95 -23.00
CA ARG A 183 12.71 12.66 -23.63
C ARG A 183 14.18 12.29 -23.47
N ARG A 184 14.45 11.07 -22.99
CA ARG A 184 15.81 10.54 -22.75
C ARG A 184 16.65 11.44 -21.82
N SER A 185 15.97 12.11 -20.89
CA SER A 185 16.58 13.09 -20.00
C SER A 185 16.71 12.52 -18.59
N THR A 186 17.59 13.10 -17.77
CA THR A 186 17.82 12.69 -16.37
C THR A 186 17.52 13.84 -15.42
N PHE A 187 16.70 13.57 -14.41
CA PHE A 187 16.43 14.45 -13.28
C PHE A 187 17.06 13.83 -12.04
N ARG A 188 17.85 14.60 -11.28
CA ARG A 188 18.42 14.09 -10.02
C ARG A 188 18.71 15.18 -9.00
N THR A 189 18.57 14.85 -7.72
CA THR A 189 18.86 15.78 -6.61
C THR A 189 17.97 17.03 -6.73
N ILE A 190 16.65 16.83 -6.55
CA ILE A 190 15.61 17.87 -6.69
C ILE A 190 14.81 17.97 -5.39
N GLY A 191 14.68 19.17 -4.83
CA GLY A 191 14.13 19.42 -3.49
C GLY A 191 12.60 19.42 -3.34
N ASP A 192 11.85 19.43 -4.44
CA ASP A 192 10.41 19.16 -4.45
C ASP A 192 10.08 18.25 -5.66
N HIS A 193 9.31 18.70 -6.64
CA HIS A 193 8.90 17.88 -7.78
C HIS A 193 9.88 17.93 -8.96
N ALA A 194 10.32 16.79 -9.48
CA ALA A 194 11.27 16.78 -10.61
C ALA A 194 10.70 17.43 -11.88
N ILE A 195 9.45 17.09 -12.20
CA ILE A 195 8.60 17.80 -13.18
C ILE A 195 7.29 18.16 -12.49
N GLN A 196 6.95 19.43 -12.46
CA GLN A 196 5.71 19.95 -11.90
C GLN A 196 4.87 20.64 -12.99
N ALA A 197 3.69 20.11 -13.28
CA ALA A 197 2.74 20.72 -14.19
C ALA A 197 1.51 21.20 -13.40
N SER A 198 1.64 22.39 -12.82
CA SER A 198 0.74 22.98 -11.82
C SER A 198 0.26 24.39 -12.21
N PRO A 199 -0.39 24.56 -13.37
CA PRO A 199 -0.84 25.87 -13.84
C PRO A 199 -1.80 26.56 -12.83
N GLY A 200 -1.47 27.78 -12.41
CA GLY A 200 -2.20 28.55 -11.40
C GLY A 200 -2.07 27.93 -10.01
N ALA A 201 -3.17 27.89 -9.27
CA ALA A 201 -3.25 27.18 -7.99
C ALA A 201 -3.54 25.66 -8.15
N GLY A 202 -3.35 25.10 -9.36
CA GLY A 202 -3.68 23.72 -9.69
C GLY A 202 -5.18 23.46 -9.63
N THR A 203 -5.59 22.46 -8.85
CA THR A 203 -7.03 22.21 -8.54
C THR A 203 -7.56 23.01 -7.35
N THR A 204 -6.78 23.90 -6.73
CA THR A 204 -7.20 24.54 -5.46
C THR A 204 -8.36 25.52 -5.71
N ASP A 205 -9.58 25.10 -5.36
CA ASP A 205 -10.80 25.88 -5.57
C ASP A 205 -10.78 27.23 -4.84
N ARG A 206 -10.33 27.22 -3.57
CA ARG A 206 -10.34 28.40 -2.70
C ARG A 206 -9.25 28.33 -1.64
N VAL A 207 -8.64 29.47 -1.37
CA VAL A 207 -7.80 29.70 -0.20
C VAL A 207 -8.01 31.13 0.30
N SER A 208 -8.04 31.35 1.61
CA SER A 208 -8.19 32.66 2.23
C SER A 208 -7.52 32.73 3.60
N LEU A 209 -6.97 33.88 3.96
CA LEU A 209 -6.50 34.16 5.32
C LEU A 209 -7.10 35.49 5.81
N THR A 210 -7.74 35.48 6.97
CA THR A 210 -8.36 36.66 7.58
C THR A 210 -7.91 36.83 9.04
N ALA A 211 -7.77 38.07 9.50
CA ALA A 211 -7.39 38.38 10.89
C ALA A 211 -8.51 39.14 11.64
N THR A 212 -8.69 38.82 12.92
CA THR A 212 -9.58 39.53 13.83
C THR A 212 -8.81 39.97 15.09
N PRO A 213 -8.65 41.27 15.38
CA PRO A 213 -8.96 42.42 14.52
C PRO A 213 -7.99 42.52 13.33
N ASP A 214 -8.42 43.13 12.23
CA ASP A 214 -7.64 43.41 11.01
C ASP A 214 -6.70 44.63 11.16
N THR A 215 -6.45 45.11 12.39
CA THR A 215 -5.72 46.36 12.63
C THR A 215 -4.20 46.17 12.43
N ILE A 216 -3.58 47.08 11.65
CA ILE A 216 -2.14 47.06 11.37
C ILE A 216 -1.29 46.95 12.65
N GLY A 217 -0.29 46.06 12.66
CA GLY A 217 0.62 45.86 13.80
C GLY A 217 -0.05 45.37 15.10
N ALA A 218 -1.33 44.98 15.07
CA ALA A 218 -2.02 44.42 16.23
C ALA A 218 -1.80 42.90 16.33
N ASN A 219 -1.84 42.38 17.56
CA ASN A 219 -2.07 40.96 17.77
C ASN A 219 -3.50 40.62 17.34
N ALA A 220 -3.67 39.53 16.61
CA ALA A 220 -4.94 39.12 16.03
C ALA A 220 -5.05 37.59 15.94
N ASP A 221 -6.30 37.13 15.90
CA ASP A 221 -6.64 35.74 15.66
C ASP A 221 -6.80 35.53 14.16
N HIS A 222 -6.02 34.61 13.59
CA HIS A 222 -5.92 34.38 12.16
C HIS A 222 -6.69 33.11 11.77
N THR A 223 -7.59 33.22 10.80
CA THR A 223 -8.37 32.11 10.25
C THR A 223 -7.92 31.83 8.82
N LEU A 224 -7.23 30.70 8.62
CA LEU A 224 -6.96 30.11 7.31
C LEU A 224 -8.15 29.23 6.92
N THR A 225 -8.66 29.41 5.70
CA THR A 225 -9.54 28.43 5.06
C THR A 225 -8.97 27.98 3.72
N LEU A 226 -9.05 26.67 3.41
CA LEU A 226 -8.52 26.09 2.18
C LEU A 226 -9.39 24.93 1.68
N GLN A 227 -9.77 24.97 0.39
CA GLN A 227 -10.45 23.90 -0.33
C GLN A 227 -9.55 23.44 -1.49
N PRO A 228 -9.05 22.19 -1.50
CA PRO A 228 -8.00 21.75 -2.43
C PRO A 228 -8.52 21.29 -3.81
N GLY A 229 -9.85 21.15 -3.99
CA GLY A 229 -10.60 20.82 -5.22
C GLY A 229 -10.37 19.46 -5.88
N ALA A 230 -9.17 18.91 -5.78
CA ALA A 230 -8.94 17.48 -5.66
C ALA A 230 -8.45 17.22 -4.24
N GLY A 231 -8.97 16.19 -3.57
CA GLY A 231 -8.63 15.99 -2.16
C GLY A 231 -7.12 15.87 -1.90
N VAL A 232 -6.67 16.10 -0.68
CA VAL A 232 -5.30 15.82 -0.23
C VAL A 232 -5.32 14.84 0.94
N SER A 233 -4.17 14.20 1.19
CA SER A 233 -3.81 13.75 2.54
C SER A 233 -2.73 14.68 3.07
N LEU A 234 -2.60 14.84 4.39
CA LEU A 234 -1.51 15.61 4.99
C LEU A 234 -1.22 15.16 6.43
N ASP A 235 0.04 15.28 6.85
CA ASP A 235 0.45 15.23 8.25
C ASP A 235 0.89 16.60 8.79
N SER A 236 1.07 17.60 7.93
CA SER A 236 1.59 18.90 8.35
C SER A 236 1.06 20.05 7.48
N ILE A 237 0.87 21.20 8.12
CA ILE A 237 0.37 22.45 7.52
C ILE A 237 1.46 23.50 7.72
N HIS A 238 1.94 24.09 6.63
CA HIS A 238 2.93 25.16 6.65
C HIS A 238 2.31 26.44 6.13
N VAL A 239 2.52 27.55 6.83
CA VAL A 239 2.02 28.89 6.48
C VAL A 239 3.17 29.89 6.54
N GLU A 240 3.47 30.58 5.44
CA GLU A 240 4.61 31.50 5.31
C GLU A 240 4.19 32.92 4.93
N TYR A 241 4.52 33.86 5.82
CA TYR A 241 4.32 35.29 5.71
C TYR A 241 5.52 35.94 5.04
N ARG A 242 5.38 36.34 3.78
CA ARG A 242 6.43 37.03 3.01
C ARG A 242 6.54 38.54 3.31
N SER A 243 5.77 39.04 4.29
CA SER A 243 5.64 40.46 4.65
C SER A 243 5.91 40.71 6.14
N ASP A 244 5.79 41.96 6.59
CA ASP A 244 6.08 42.42 7.95
C ASP A 244 5.05 42.03 9.03
N GLY A 245 4.32 40.92 8.82
CA GLY A 245 3.58 40.23 9.88
C GLY A 245 4.50 39.33 10.70
N SER A 246 4.00 38.78 11.81
CA SER A 246 4.77 37.80 12.59
C SER A 246 3.90 36.69 13.16
N VAL A 247 4.39 35.45 13.11
CA VAL A 247 3.81 34.28 13.80
C VAL A 247 4.69 33.75 14.94
N ALA A 248 5.77 34.46 15.31
CA ALA A 248 6.76 33.98 16.28
C ALA A 248 6.23 33.73 17.70
N SER A 249 5.04 34.24 18.01
CA SER A 249 4.36 34.05 19.31
C SER A 249 3.27 32.98 19.30
N VAL A 250 3.01 32.32 18.16
CA VAL A 250 1.96 31.29 18.03
C VAL A 250 2.43 29.98 18.66
N GLY A 251 1.83 29.62 19.79
CA GLY A 251 2.06 28.36 20.49
C GLY A 251 1.08 27.23 20.11
N SER A 252 1.29 26.06 20.70
CA SER A 252 0.38 24.91 20.59
C SER A 252 -0.99 25.16 21.26
N GLU A 253 -0.97 25.98 22.30
CA GLU A 253 -2.10 26.46 23.09
C GLU A 253 -2.93 27.53 22.37
N ASP A 254 -2.39 28.14 21.32
CA ASP A 254 -3.03 29.21 20.54
C ASP A 254 -3.80 28.66 19.33
N ILE A 255 -3.73 27.36 19.05
CA ILE A 255 -4.56 26.71 18.02
C ILE A 255 -5.98 26.52 18.56
N GLU A 256 -6.87 27.47 18.23
CA GLU A 256 -8.25 27.48 18.74
C GLU A 256 -9.12 26.42 18.06
N ARG A 257 -9.04 26.35 16.72
CA ARG A 257 -9.83 25.43 15.90
C ARG A 257 -9.01 24.89 14.75
N ILE A 258 -9.08 23.58 14.54
CA ILE A 258 -8.52 22.91 13.37
C ILE A 258 -9.40 21.72 12.99
N GLY A 259 -9.75 21.58 11.71
CA GLY A 259 -10.61 20.51 11.24
C GLY A 259 -11.20 20.71 9.85
N LEU A 260 -12.13 19.83 9.48
CA LEU A 260 -12.93 19.93 8.26
C LEU A 260 -14.31 20.53 8.54
N ASP A 261 -14.65 21.53 7.73
CA ASP A 261 -16.00 21.95 7.38
C ASP A 261 -16.38 21.28 6.04
N ARG A 262 -17.55 20.62 5.98
CA ARG A 262 -18.02 19.86 4.80
C ARG A 262 -19.24 20.45 4.12
N ASP A 263 -20.06 21.21 4.84
CA ASP A 263 -21.26 21.85 4.27
C ASP A 263 -21.10 23.37 4.06
N ARG A 264 -19.95 23.91 4.48
CA ARG A 264 -19.49 25.29 4.32
C ARG A 264 -20.33 26.28 5.12
N ASP A 265 -20.84 25.86 6.28
CA ASP A 265 -21.54 26.71 7.25
C ASP A 265 -20.61 27.45 8.22
N GLY A 266 -19.30 27.12 8.21
CA GLY A 266 -18.26 27.70 9.07
C GLY A 266 -18.05 26.94 10.38
N SER A 267 -18.82 25.87 10.64
CA SER A 267 -18.59 24.94 11.76
C SER A 267 -17.60 23.82 11.37
N ILE A 268 -17.33 22.87 12.27
CA ILE A 268 -16.34 21.79 12.05
C ILE A 268 -16.96 20.46 12.48
N GLU A 269 -17.35 19.64 11.51
CA GLU A 269 -17.93 18.30 11.77
C GLU A 269 -16.83 17.27 12.08
N ARG A 270 -15.59 17.53 11.65
CA ARG A 270 -14.43 16.68 11.97
C ARG A 270 -13.26 17.52 12.45
N SER A 271 -13.14 17.66 13.77
CA SER A 271 -11.97 18.29 14.39
C SER A 271 -10.71 17.44 14.25
N PHE A 272 -9.58 18.11 14.02
CA PHE A 272 -8.23 17.55 14.08
C PHE A 272 -7.46 17.99 15.34
N ALA A 273 -8.08 18.72 16.28
CA ALA A 273 -7.38 19.28 17.45
C ALA A 273 -6.72 18.21 18.32
N GLY A 274 -7.39 17.06 18.51
CA GLY A 274 -6.82 15.90 19.20
C GLY A 274 -5.72 15.15 18.42
N SER A 275 -5.44 15.56 17.19
CA SER A 275 -4.37 15.01 16.35
C SER A 275 -3.16 15.93 16.24
N VAL A 276 -3.21 17.19 16.69
CA VAL A 276 -2.04 18.09 16.67
C VAL A 276 -0.96 17.54 17.59
N ALA A 277 0.23 17.30 17.05
CA ALA A 277 1.39 16.75 17.77
C ALA A 277 2.35 17.85 18.21
N SER A 278 2.57 18.85 17.35
CA SER A 278 3.45 20.00 17.61
C SER A 278 3.02 21.21 16.81
N VAL A 279 3.34 22.39 17.33
CA VAL A 279 3.33 23.66 16.60
C VAL A 279 4.72 24.26 16.72
N SER A 280 5.30 24.71 15.62
CA SER A 280 6.56 25.43 15.59
C SER A 280 6.37 26.72 14.80
N ALA A 281 6.96 27.81 15.29
CA ALA A 281 6.83 29.11 14.64
C ALA A 281 8.13 29.91 14.69
N THR A 282 8.32 30.72 13.65
CA THR A 282 9.36 31.74 13.52
C THR A 282 8.69 33.08 13.22
N GLU A 283 9.44 34.14 12.95
CA GLU A 283 8.84 35.41 12.51
C GLU A 283 7.96 35.21 11.26
N ALA A 284 8.45 34.49 10.24
CA ALA A 284 7.76 34.37 8.95
C ALA A 284 6.97 33.07 8.78
N GLN A 285 7.33 31.98 9.46
CA GLN A 285 6.78 30.64 9.18
C GLN A 285 6.08 30.04 10.40
N LEU A 286 4.91 29.44 10.18
CA LEU A 286 4.18 28.61 11.13
C LEU A 286 4.03 27.19 10.56
N GLU A 287 4.45 26.19 11.33
CA GLU A 287 4.25 24.77 11.04
C GLU A 287 3.35 24.15 12.11
N ILE A 288 2.28 23.48 11.68
CA ILE A 288 1.41 22.66 12.55
C ILE A 288 1.56 21.22 12.10
N SER A 289 2.21 20.40 12.92
CA SER A 289 2.44 18.98 12.66
C SER A 289 1.41 18.11 13.38
N LEU A 290 0.87 17.11 12.70
CA LEU A 290 -0.12 16.16 13.19
C LEU A 290 0.54 14.83 13.57
N SER A 291 -0.10 14.10 14.47
CA SER A 291 0.32 12.77 14.96
C SER A 291 0.11 11.63 13.94
N GLY A 292 -0.45 11.94 12.77
CA GLY A 292 -0.66 11.02 11.65
C GLY A 292 -1.42 11.70 10.52
N SER A 293 -1.36 11.12 9.32
CA SER A 293 -1.97 11.68 8.11
C SER A 293 -3.51 11.76 8.21
N VAL A 294 -4.07 12.90 7.81
CA VAL A 294 -5.51 13.17 7.70
C VAL A 294 -5.90 13.51 6.26
N GLU A 295 -7.10 13.08 5.85
CA GLU A 295 -7.60 13.28 4.49
C GLU A 295 -8.60 14.44 4.42
N ILE A 296 -8.34 15.39 3.51
CA ILE A 296 -9.29 16.42 3.06
C ILE A 296 -9.91 15.93 1.72
N PRO A 297 -11.24 15.75 1.62
CA PRO A 297 -11.90 15.45 0.34
C PRO A 297 -11.94 16.70 -0.56
N SER A 298 -12.25 16.56 -1.86
CA SER A 298 -12.29 17.71 -2.80
C SER A 298 -13.19 18.85 -2.35
N GLU A 299 -14.40 18.53 -1.90
CA GLU A 299 -15.40 19.50 -1.43
C GLU A 299 -15.19 19.93 0.04
N GLY A 300 -14.20 19.37 0.73
CA GLY A 300 -13.95 19.66 2.14
C GLY A 300 -13.12 20.94 2.29
N GLN A 301 -13.58 21.84 3.14
CA GLN A 301 -12.84 23.03 3.52
C GLN A 301 -12.07 22.75 4.81
N LEU A 302 -10.74 22.84 4.76
CA LEU A 302 -9.90 22.92 5.94
C LEU A 302 -10.11 24.29 6.59
N ILE A 303 -10.36 24.31 7.90
CA ILE A 303 -10.32 25.52 8.71
C ILE A 303 -9.18 25.35 9.73
N VAL A 304 -8.34 26.37 9.84
CA VAL A 304 -7.31 26.51 10.89
C VAL A 304 -7.40 27.90 11.47
N GLU A 305 -7.62 28.00 12.77
CA GLU A 305 -7.80 29.25 13.53
C GLU A 305 -6.76 29.28 14.65
N TYR A 306 -5.92 30.32 14.66
CA TYR A 306 -4.82 30.47 15.62
C TYR A 306 -4.64 31.90 16.10
N GLY A 307 -4.51 32.06 17.42
CA GLY A 307 -4.28 33.35 18.08
C GLY A 307 -2.81 33.79 18.07
N ASN A 308 -2.54 34.93 18.70
CA ASN A 308 -1.19 35.50 18.92
C ASN A 308 -0.33 35.79 17.67
N ALA A 309 -0.89 35.74 16.47
CA ALA A 309 -0.25 36.28 15.28
C ALA A 309 -0.27 37.82 15.30
N VAL A 310 0.68 38.46 14.59
CA VAL A 310 0.80 39.91 14.49
C VAL A 310 0.58 40.34 13.05
N ASN A 311 -0.40 41.21 12.84
CA ASN A 311 -0.69 41.81 11.54
C ASN A 311 0.50 42.65 11.02
N PRO A 312 0.78 42.64 9.71
CA PRO A 312 1.60 43.65 9.02
C PRO A 312 1.40 45.08 9.54
N THR A 313 2.49 45.84 9.66
CA THR A 313 2.47 47.24 10.12
C THR A 313 2.01 48.22 9.02
N THR A 314 1.90 47.72 7.79
CA THR A 314 1.35 48.45 6.64
C THR A 314 -0.08 47.98 6.32
N ARG A 315 -0.83 48.79 5.58
CA ARG A 315 -2.20 48.46 5.12
C ARG A 315 -2.13 47.98 3.67
N GLY A 316 -2.70 46.82 3.38
CA GLY A 316 -2.56 46.20 2.05
C GLY A 316 -3.22 44.82 1.93
N ILE A 317 -2.88 44.15 0.83
CA ILE A 317 -3.13 42.72 0.61
C ILE A 317 -1.76 42.07 0.51
N TYR A 318 -1.54 41.02 1.31
CA TYR A 318 -0.28 40.30 1.43
C TYR A 318 -0.49 38.87 0.94
N PRO A 319 0.37 38.34 0.06
CA PRO A 319 0.37 36.91 -0.23
C PRO A 319 0.97 36.17 0.96
N VAL A 320 0.22 35.22 1.50
CA VAL A 320 0.69 34.28 2.51
C VAL A 320 0.68 32.90 1.88
N GLU A 321 1.85 32.28 1.77
CA GLU A 321 1.98 30.96 1.15
C GLU A 321 1.46 29.87 2.09
N VAL A 322 0.71 28.92 1.55
CA VAL A 322 0.14 27.79 2.28
C VAL A 322 0.55 26.49 1.60
N GLN A 323 1.17 25.59 2.36
CA GLN A 323 1.50 24.25 1.89
C GLN A 323 0.90 23.20 2.80
N LEU A 324 0.30 22.17 2.20
CA LEU A 324 -0.16 20.96 2.89
C LEU A 324 0.81 19.85 2.51
N ARG A 325 1.43 19.21 3.50
CA ARG A 325 2.48 18.22 3.28
C ARG A 325 2.12 16.85 3.89
N GLU A 326 2.54 15.79 3.23
CA GLU A 326 2.50 14.41 3.69
C GLU A 326 3.92 13.84 3.56
N GLU A 327 4.49 13.34 4.64
CA GLU A 327 5.90 12.89 4.74
C GLU A 327 6.90 13.95 4.20
N SER A 328 6.64 15.23 4.52
CA SER A 328 7.32 16.45 4.05
C SER A 328 7.15 16.85 2.58
N VAL A 329 6.43 16.06 1.77
CA VAL A 329 6.17 16.32 0.34
C VAL A 329 4.95 17.20 0.14
N SER A 330 5.04 18.23 -0.71
CA SER A 330 3.88 19.06 -1.06
C SER A 330 2.77 18.24 -1.73
N GLN A 331 1.53 18.45 -1.28
CA GLN A 331 0.33 17.79 -1.81
C GLN A 331 -0.54 18.72 -2.66
N LEU A 332 -0.16 20.01 -2.72
CA LEU A 332 -0.73 21.05 -3.55
C LEU A 332 0.31 21.52 -4.59
N SER A 333 -0.16 22.22 -5.61
CA SER A 333 0.71 23.06 -6.46
C SER A 333 1.61 23.98 -5.63
N ALA A 334 2.87 24.14 -6.04
CA ALA A 334 3.83 24.99 -5.33
C ALA A 334 3.28 26.41 -5.11
N GLY A 335 3.39 26.90 -3.87
CA GLY A 335 3.01 28.26 -3.51
C GLY A 335 1.53 28.59 -3.69
N VAL A 336 0.60 27.81 -3.11
CA VAL A 336 -0.80 28.25 -3.01
C VAL A 336 -0.86 29.49 -2.10
N GLU A 337 -1.04 30.67 -2.69
CA GLU A 337 -1.04 31.94 -1.97
C GLU A 337 -2.45 32.32 -1.47
N ALA A 338 -2.61 32.37 -0.15
CA ALA A 338 -3.75 32.96 0.51
C ALA A 338 -3.67 34.49 0.45
N PRO A 339 -4.68 35.19 -0.11
CA PRO A 339 -4.74 36.65 -0.02
C PRO A 339 -5.10 37.05 1.42
N PHE A 340 -4.18 37.73 2.09
CA PHE A 340 -4.34 38.23 3.46
C PHE A 340 -4.56 39.75 3.45
N VAL A 341 -5.75 40.20 3.87
CA VAL A 341 -6.13 41.63 3.85
C VAL A 341 -6.01 42.24 5.24
N VAL A 342 -5.33 43.38 5.37
CA VAL A 342 -5.08 44.06 6.66
C VAL A 342 -5.36 45.57 6.55
N GLY A 343 -6.11 46.09 7.53
CA GLY A 343 -6.70 47.43 7.57
C GLY A 343 -7.93 47.57 6.67
N ASP A 344 -8.58 48.75 6.68
CA ASP A 344 -9.84 49.06 5.97
C ASP A 344 -9.80 48.99 4.41
N VAL A 345 -9.02 48.10 3.79
CA VAL A 345 -8.78 48.03 2.34
C VAL A 345 -10.05 47.64 1.59
N THR A 346 -10.73 48.63 1.01
CA THR A 346 -11.76 48.43 -0.01
C THR A 346 -11.11 48.11 -1.37
N SER A 347 -10.48 46.94 -1.45
CA SER A 347 -10.29 46.24 -2.72
C SER A 347 -11.67 45.73 -3.21
N PRO A 348 -11.77 45.10 -4.40
CA PRO A 348 -12.78 44.08 -4.59
C PRO A 348 -12.44 42.98 -3.56
N THR A 349 -13.12 43.00 -2.40
CA THR A 349 -12.96 41.98 -1.36
C THR A 349 -13.45 40.62 -1.82
N ASP A 350 -14.25 40.61 -2.88
CA ASP A 350 -14.47 39.47 -3.78
C ASP A 350 -13.58 39.64 -5.04
N VAL A 351 -12.25 39.46 -4.91
CA VAL A 351 -11.57 38.65 -5.93
C VAL A 351 -11.90 37.22 -5.56
N ASP A 352 -13.12 36.82 -5.95
CA ASP A 352 -13.62 35.50 -5.72
C ASP A 352 -12.66 34.51 -6.40
N MET A 353 -11.90 33.75 -5.60
CA MET A 353 -11.43 32.42 -5.96
C MET A 353 -12.70 31.55 -6.00
N GLY A 354 -13.47 31.80 -7.07
CA GLY A 354 -14.84 31.38 -7.24
C GLY A 354 -15.07 30.83 -8.63
N PRO A 355 -16.31 30.43 -8.93
CA PRO A 355 -16.64 29.61 -10.10
C PRO A 355 -16.37 30.28 -11.47
N ASP A 356 -16.01 31.56 -11.49
CA ASP A 356 -15.70 32.33 -12.71
C ASP A 356 -14.19 32.39 -13.06
N GLN A 357 -13.28 31.83 -12.24
CA GLN A 357 -11.88 31.66 -12.64
C GLN A 357 -11.76 30.69 -13.84
N PRO A 358 -10.88 30.97 -14.83
CA PRO A 358 -10.74 30.13 -16.01
C PRO A 358 -10.02 28.81 -15.67
N ALA A 359 -10.83 27.75 -15.47
CA ALA A 359 -10.39 26.42 -15.05
C ALA A 359 -9.05 25.95 -15.67
N THR A 360 -8.12 25.58 -14.79
CA THR A 360 -6.69 25.30 -15.05
C THR A 360 -6.51 24.03 -15.88
N ARG A 361 -5.48 23.98 -16.75
CA ARG A 361 -5.36 22.89 -17.75
C ARG A 361 -3.94 22.43 -18.03
N VAL A 362 -3.68 21.13 -17.86
CA VAL A 362 -2.48 20.50 -18.40
C VAL A 362 -2.83 19.70 -19.64
N ARG A 363 -2.17 20.00 -20.76
CA ARG A 363 -2.42 19.38 -22.07
C ARG A 363 -1.12 18.99 -22.77
N GLY A 364 -1.01 17.72 -23.16
CA GLY A 364 0.11 17.25 -23.98
C GLY A 364 1.48 17.37 -23.31
N LEU A 365 1.56 17.07 -22.01
CA LEU A 365 2.80 16.74 -21.33
C LEU A 365 3.19 15.30 -21.67
N ALA A 366 4.35 15.13 -22.29
CA ALA A 366 4.91 13.82 -22.61
C ALA A 366 6.29 13.65 -21.95
N VAL A 367 6.41 12.68 -21.04
CA VAL A 367 7.63 12.32 -20.33
C VAL A 367 8.03 10.90 -20.76
N LEU A 368 9.10 10.79 -21.54
CA LEU A 368 9.43 9.60 -22.31
C LEU A 368 10.88 9.16 -22.09
N ASP A 369 11.14 7.85 -21.98
CA ASP A 369 12.51 7.29 -21.97
C ASP A 369 13.45 7.89 -20.90
N SER A 370 12.93 8.53 -19.83
CA SER A 370 13.69 9.41 -18.93
C SER A 370 13.94 8.78 -17.56
N THR A 371 14.93 9.27 -16.82
CA THR A 371 15.34 8.74 -15.51
C THR A 371 15.20 9.78 -14.40
N PHE A 372 14.68 9.35 -13.24
CA PHE A 372 14.44 10.17 -12.06
C PHE A 372 15.02 9.46 -10.82
N ARG A 373 15.82 10.17 -10.01
CA ARG A 373 16.41 9.67 -8.75
C ARG A 373 16.67 10.80 -7.76
N GLU A 374 16.70 10.52 -6.45
CA GLU A 374 17.00 11.55 -5.43
C GLU A 374 16.06 12.76 -5.59
N ILE A 375 14.75 12.49 -5.62
CA ILE A 375 13.70 13.51 -5.72
C ILE A 375 12.98 13.53 -4.36
N ASP A 376 12.97 14.68 -3.71
CA ASP A 376 12.36 14.80 -2.38
C ASP A 376 10.82 14.75 -2.47
N GLY A 377 10.23 15.30 -3.54
CA GLY A 377 8.83 15.12 -3.88
C GLY A 377 8.57 14.04 -4.93
N ALA A 378 7.52 14.24 -5.73
CA ALA A 378 7.14 13.34 -6.83
C ALA A 378 8.03 13.48 -8.09
N GLY A 379 8.24 12.37 -8.81
CA GLY A 379 8.99 12.35 -10.07
C GLY A 379 8.27 13.08 -11.22
N VAL A 380 6.95 12.94 -11.31
CA VAL A 380 6.10 13.79 -12.16
C VAL A 380 4.84 14.15 -11.37
N PHE A 381 4.66 15.43 -11.05
CA PHE A 381 3.47 15.97 -10.41
C PHE A 381 2.64 16.76 -11.44
N VAL A 382 1.35 16.48 -11.52
CA VAL A 382 0.40 17.19 -12.38
C VAL A 382 -0.80 17.58 -11.52
N ASP A 383 -1.15 18.86 -11.49
CA ASP A 383 -2.24 19.38 -10.68
C ASP A 383 -2.98 20.49 -11.44
N ALA A 384 -4.19 20.20 -11.92
CA ALA A 384 -5.03 21.14 -12.66
C ALA A 384 -6.46 20.62 -12.83
N ASP A 385 -7.46 21.48 -12.90
CA ASP A 385 -8.87 21.11 -13.08
C ASP A 385 -9.07 20.14 -14.26
N ARG A 386 -8.37 20.38 -15.38
CA ARG A 386 -8.52 19.57 -16.59
C ARG A 386 -7.18 19.06 -17.09
N VAL A 387 -6.91 17.81 -16.79
CA VAL A 387 -5.73 17.07 -17.24
C VAL A 387 -6.11 16.23 -18.46
N ARG A 388 -5.45 16.46 -19.60
CA ARG A 388 -5.72 15.71 -20.85
C ARG A 388 -4.45 15.26 -21.58
N ARG A 389 -4.40 13.97 -21.88
CA ARG A 389 -3.31 13.31 -22.62
C ARG A 389 -1.95 13.53 -21.97
N ILE A 390 -1.87 13.27 -20.67
CA ILE A 390 -0.59 13.07 -20.00
C ILE A 390 -0.06 11.72 -20.42
N GLN A 391 1.19 11.67 -20.87
CA GLN A 391 1.86 10.44 -21.23
C GLN A 391 3.17 10.31 -20.46
N ALA A 392 3.25 9.36 -19.54
CA ALA A 392 4.52 8.90 -18.97
C ALA A 392 4.81 7.50 -19.53
N SER A 393 5.90 7.36 -20.30
CA SER A 393 6.24 6.06 -20.89
C SER A 393 7.72 5.74 -20.94
N ARG A 394 8.05 4.48 -20.59
CA ARG A 394 9.41 3.93 -20.60
C ARG A 394 10.38 4.73 -19.72
N ASN A 395 9.88 5.35 -18.66
CA ASN A 395 10.69 6.04 -17.67
C ASN A 395 11.17 5.07 -16.58
N ARG A 396 12.31 5.38 -15.96
CA ARG A 396 12.77 4.73 -14.73
C ARG A 396 12.76 5.75 -13.58
N ILE A 397 12.00 5.45 -12.53
CA ILE A 397 11.86 6.27 -11.33
C ILE A 397 12.34 5.42 -10.15
N ASP A 398 13.31 5.92 -9.40
CA ASP A 398 14.18 5.10 -8.54
C ASP A 398 14.68 5.97 -7.36
N GLY A 399 13.94 5.93 -6.25
CA GLY A 399 14.18 6.79 -5.08
C GLY A 399 13.51 8.15 -5.19
N THR A 400 12.23 8.22 -4.83
CA THR A 400 11.46 9.46 -4.62
C THR A 400 10.82 9.44 -3.24
N ALA A 401 10.92 10.50 -2.44
CA ALA A 401 10.22 10.52 -1.15
C ALA A 401 8.71 10.78 -1.34
N GLY A 402 8.31 11.45 -2.42
CA GLY A 402 6.92 11.44 -2.90
C GLY A 402 6.57 10.23 -3.77
N SER A 403 5.34 10.25 -4.29
CA SER A 403 4.88 9.28 -5.29
C SER A 403 5.65 9.40 -6.62
N GLY A 404 5.89 8.28 -7.32
CA GLY A 404 6.66 8.28 -8.56
C GLY A 404 6.00 9.15 -9.66
N ILE A 405 4.68 9.01 -9.84
CA ILE A 405 3.86 9.85 -10.70
C ILE A 405 2.56 10.21 -9.97
N THR A 406 2.24 11.50 -9.86
CA THR A 406 1.02 12.03 -9.28
C THR A 406 0.21 12.83 -10.31
N VAL A 407 -1.09 12.57 -10.38
CA VAL A 407 -2.06 13.38 -11.14
C VAL A 407 -3.24 13.76 -10.26
N ARG A 408 -3.48 15.07 -10.11
CA ARG A 408 -4.61 15.69 -9.40
C ARG A 408 -5.48 16.46 -10.41
N ALA A 409 -6.80 16.25 -10.43
CA ALA A 409 -7.70 16.96 -11.35
C ALA A 409 -9.19 16.99 -10.96
N GLU A 410 -9.98 17.92 -11.51
CA GLU A 410 -11.44 17.74 -11.59
C GLU A 410 -11.77 16.65 -12.63
N ARG A 411 -11.04 16.62 -13.75
CA ARG A 411 -11.16 15.60 -14.81
C ARG A 411 -9.80 15.21 -15.38
N SER A 412 -9.52 13.91 -15.44
CA SER A 412 -8.24 13.33 -15.90
C SER A 412 -8.39 12.35 -17.06
N GLU A 413 -7.52 12.47 -18.07
CA GLU A 413 -7.26 11.48 -19.14
C GLU A 413 -5.74 11.24 -19.18
N SER A 414 -5.28 10.11 -18.59
CA SER A 414 -3.86 9.85 -18.31
C SER A 414 -3.39 8.46 -18.77
N TYR A 415 -2.19 8.40 -19.33
CA TYR A 415 -1.58 7.21 -19.94
C TYR A 415 -0.19 6.89 -19.36
N PHE A 416 -0.04 5.68 -18.83
CA PHE A 416 1.18 5.20 -18.18
C PHE A 416 1.66 3.89 -18.82
N TRP A 417 2.78 3.90 -19.55
CA TRP A 417 3.20 2.75 -20.36
C TRP A 417 4.64 2.32 -20.17
N SER A 418 4.83 1.07 -19.73
CA SER A 418 6.13 0.41 -19.60
C SER A 418 7.12 1.17 -18.71
N ASN A 419 6.63 1.89 -17.69
CA ASN A 419 7.48 2.56 -16.69
C ASN A 419 7.99 1.56 -15.66
N GLU A 420 9.20 1.79 -15.15
CA GLU A 420 9.79 1.06 -14.03
C GLU A 420 9.88 2.00 -12.82
N ILE A 421 9.18 1.69 -11.74
CA ILE A 421 9.10 2.55 -10.54
C ILE A 421 9.49 1.72 -9.32
N THR A 422 10.39 2.25 -8.50
CA THR A 422 10.86 1.63 -7.25
C THR A 422 11.14 2.69 -6.21
N ASP A 423 10.98 2.33 -4.94
CA ASP A 423 11.42 3.13 -3.79
C ASP A 423 10.74 4.53 -3.82
N ALA A 424 9.40 4.51 -3.80
CA ALA A 424 8.51 5.67 -3.88
C ALA A 424 7.33 5.53 -2.90
N GLU A 425 6.62 6.63 -2.61
CA GLU A 425 5.39 6.61 -1.81
C GLU A 425 4.30 5.77 -2.51
N ASP A 426 3.55 6.30 -3.49
CA ASP A 426 2.83 5.48 -4.45
C ASP A 426 3.63 5.37 -5.76
N GLY A 427 3.53 4.25 -6.48
CA GLY A 427 4.13 4.16 -7.82
C GLY A 427 3.45 5.12 -8.80
N ILE A 428 2.12 4.98 -8.92
CA ILE A 428 1.26 5.90 -9.69
C ILE A 428 0.05 6.26 -8.82
N ARG A 429 -0.12 7.56 -8.54
CA ARG A 429 -1.23 8.14 -7.77
C ARG A 429 -2.08 9.02 -8.69
N VAL A 430 -3.35 8.65 -8.90
CA VAL A 430 -4.32 9.49 -9.61
C VAL A 430 -5.44 9.85 -8.63
N ARG A 431 -5.68 11.15 -8.45
CA ARG A 431 -6.71 11.66 -7.55
C ARG A 431 -7.58 12.67 -8.27
N THR A 432 -8.87 12.44 -8.25
CA THR A 432 -9.87 13.23 -8.97
C THR A 432 -11.00 13.63 -8.07
N SER A 433 -11.65 14.76 -8.32
CA SER A 433 -13.01 14.99 -7.82
C SER A 433 -14.02 14.34 -8.76
N GLY A 434 -14.07 14.79 -10.02
CA GLY A 434 -14.95 14.30 -11.07
C GLY A 434 -14.40 13.11 -11.88
N ALA A 435 -14.52 13.21 -13.21
CA ALA A 435 -14.38 12.07 -14.13
C ALA A 435 -12.92 11.59 -14.32
N THR A 436 -12.74 10.27 -14.40
CA THR A 436 -11.41 9.63 -14.27
C THR A 436 -11.15 8.61 -15.38
N SER A 437 -10.22 8.90 -16.30
CA SER A 437 -9.70 7.92 -17.26
C SER A 437 -8.21 7.65 -17.03
N VAL A 438 -7.88 6.40 -16.71
CA VAL A 438 -6.53 5.91 -16.44
C VAL A 438 -6.26 4.67 -17.27
N THR A 439 -5.27 4.73 -18.16
CA THR A 439 -4.73 3.56 -18.85
C THR A 439 -3.30 3.29 -18.40
N ALA A 440 -3.08 2.22 -17.65
CA ALA A 440 -1.75 1.77 -17.26
C ALA A 440 -1.44 0.41 -17.89
N ASN A 441 -0.46 0.34 -18.81
CA ASN A 441 -0.04 -0.92 -19.41
C ASN A 441 1.45 -1.21 -19.24
N GLU A 442 1.82 -2.47 -19.02
CA GLU A 442 3.21 -2.97 -18.95
C GLU A 442 4.11 -2.33 -17.87
N ASN A 443 3.56 -1.58 -16.90
CA ASN A 443 4.37 -0.94 -15.87
C ASN A 443 4.90 -1.97 -14.87
N ARG A 444 6.13 -1.79 -14.39
CA ARG A 444 6.76 -2.59 -13.35
C ARG A 444 6.97 -1.71 -12.13
N ILE A 445 6.16 -1.91 -11.10
CA ILE A 445 6.17 -1.11 -9.88
C ILE A 445 6.44 -2.03 -8.70
N ARG A 446 7.42 -1.70 -7.88
CA ARG A 446 7.78 -2.51 -6.72
C ARG A 446 8.31 -1.68 -5.55
N ASP A 447 8.25 -2.25 -4.36
CA ASP A 447 8.89 -1.69 -3.17
C ASP A 447 8.42 -0.23 -2.89
N THR A 448 7.14 0.06 -3.17
CA THR A 448 6.43 1.32 -2.86
C THR A 448 5.39 1.12 -1.75
N GLN A 449 4.72 2.15 -1.23
CA GLN A 449 3.53 1.95 -0.39
C GLN A 449 2.38 1.32 -1.18
N THR A 450 2.04 1.82 -2.37
CA THR A 450 1.01 1.21 -3.23
C THR A 450 1.39 1.30 -4.70
N GLY A 451 1.26 0.19 -5.42
CA GLY A 451 1.68 0.10 -6.82
C GLY A 451 0.93 1.10 -7.71
N ILE A 452 -0.39 0.99 -7.79
CA ILE A 452 -1.26 1.93 -8.49
C ILE A 452 -2.43 2.33 -7.58
N ARG A 453 -2.56 3.61 -7.26
CA ARG A 453 -3.61 4.18 -6.42
C ARG A 453 -4.48 5.14 -7.24
N VAL A 454 -5.78 4.90 -7.31
CA VAL A 454 -6.77 5.79 -7.95
C VAL A 454 -7.84 6.17 -6.93
N ARG A 455 -8.08 7.47 -6.69
CA ARG A 455 -9.08 7.96 -5.73
C ARG A 455 -9.97 9.05 -6.32
N GLN A 456 -11.29 8.85 -6.31
CA GLN A 456 -12.29 9.81 -6.79
C GLN A 456 -13.13 10.36 -5.63
N SER A 457 -13.22 11.69 -5.45
CA SER A 457 -13.74 12.32 -4.22
C SER A 457 -15.06 13.08 -4.30
N ASP A 458 -15.64 13.34 -5.49
CA ASP A 458 -16.96 13.98 -5.62
C ASP A 458 -18.11 13.01 -5.21
N ARG A 459 -19.07 13.54 -4.45
CA ARG A 459 -20.24 12.84 -3.91
C ARG A 459 -21.53 13.16 -4.64
N ASP A 460 -21.61 14.29 -5.33
CA ASP A 460 -22.86 14.87 -5.82
C ASP A 460 -23.11 14.58 -7.31
N ARG A 461 -22.07 14.22 -8.07
CA ARG A 461 -22.10 14.21 -9.54
C ARG A 461 -21.88 12.86 -10.24
N TYR A 462 -22.01 11.72 -9.55
CA TYR A 462 -21.88 10.36 -10.13
C TYR A 462 -20.90 10.24 -11.32
N PRO A 463 -19.61 10.61 -11.18
CA PRO A 463 -18.76 10.84 -12.35
C PRO A 463 -18.27 9.53 -12.96
N ASP A 464 -18.43 9.41 -14.28
CA ASP A 464 -17.90 8.31 -15.08
C ASP A 464 -16.39 8.09 -14.84
N GLY A 465 -15.96 6.83 -14.86
CA GLY A 465 -14.55 6.50 -15.05
C GLY A 465 -14.28 5.24 -15.86
N ASP A 466 -13.06 5.18 -16.39
CA ASP A 466 -12.49 4.05 -17.13
C ASP A 466 -11.10 3.81 -16.56
N ILE A 467 -10.93 2.71 -15.84
CA ILE A 467 -9.65 2.29 -15.28
C ILE A 467 -9.24 1.01 -15.98
N THR A 468 -8.30 1.14 -16.90
CA THR A 468 -7.75 0.08 -17.73
C THR A 468 -6.32 -0.24 -17.25
N LEU A 469 -6.12 -1.40 -16.63
CA LEU A 469 -4.82 -1.89 -16.15
C LEU A 469 -4.46 -3.18 -16.90
N ARG A 470 -3.47 -3.16 -17.82
CA ARG A 470 -3.09 -4.37 -18.58
C ARG A 470 -1.61 -4.74 -18.48
N ARG A 471 -1.32 -6.00 -18.18
CA ARG A 471 0.06 -6.57 -18.19
C ARG A 471 1.05 -5.85 -17.26
N ASN A 472 0.58 -5.20 -16.20
CA ASN A 472 1.44 -4.57 -15.19
C ASN A 472 2.00 -5.63 -14.22
N THR A 473 3.16 -5.35 -13.63
CA THR A 473 3.77 -6.14 -12.54
C THR A 473 3.85 -5.26 -11.29
N LEU A 474 3.12 -5.63 -10.24
CA LEU A 474 2.97 -4.85 -9.00
C LEU A 474 3.39 -5.73 -7.82
N ALA A 475 4.60 -5.53 -7.28
CA ALA A 475 5.21 -6.49 -6.35
C ALA A 475 5.83 -5.85 -5.09
N ASN A 476 5.82 -6.54 -3.95
CA ASN A 476 6.47 -6.10 -2.71
C ASN A 476 6.02 -4.72 -2.19
N ASN A 477 4.83 -4.23 -2.54
CA ASN A 477 4.38 -2.92 -2.07
C ASN A 477 3.87 -3.03 -0.62
N ALA A 478 4.20 -2.07 0.25
CA ALA A 478 3.96 -2.15 1.69
C ALA A 478 2.46 -2.18 2.08
N VAL A 479 1.59 -1.68 1.21
CA VAL A 479 0.13 -1.73 1.35
C VAL A 479 -0.44 -2.58 0.20
N ASN A 480 -1.01 -1.96 -0.83
CA ASN A 480 -1.75 -2.67 -1.88
C ASN A 480 -0.98 -2.75 -3.20
N GLY A 481 -1.26 -3.77 -4.01
CA GLY A 481 -0.81 -3.77 -5.41
C GLY A 481 -1.58 -2.72 -6.23
N VAL A 482 -2.91 -2.82 -6.21
CA VAL A 482 -3.85 -1.85 -6.78
C VAL A 482 -4.83 -1.38 -5.70
N ASP A 483 -5.07 -0.07 -5.60
CA ASP A 483 -6.05 0.52 -4.69
C ASP A 483 -6.92 1.53 -5.45
N ILE A 484 -8.16 1.17 -5.76
CA ILE A 484 -9.15 2.02 -6.44
C ILE A 484 -10.26 2.37 -5.44
N ARG A 485 -10.46 3.67 -5.18
CA ARG A 485 -11.56 4.14 -4.33
C ARG A 485 -12.37 5.24 -4.99
N GLY A 486 -13.69 5.25 -4.81
CA GLY A 486 -14.51 6.37 -5.27
C GLY A 486 -15.82 6.53 -4.52
N TRP A 487 -16.18 7.78 -4.20
CA TRP A 487 -17.47 8.10 -3.57
C TRP A 487 -18.67 7.87 -4.48
N SER A 488 -18.46 7.83 -5.79
CA SER A 488 -19.42 7.33 -6.77
C SER A 488 -18.65 6.67 -7.91
N LEU A 489 -18.39 5.37 -7.77
CA LEU A 489 -17.70 4.57 -8.79
C LEU A 489 -18.68 4.16 -9.91
N ASP A 490 -19.09 5.10 -10.75
CA ASP A 490 -19.59 4.75 -12.09
C ASP A 490 -18.41 4.43 -13.02
N VAL A 491 -17.61 3.45 -12.60
CA VAL A 491 -16.31 3.15 -13.19
C VAL A 491 -16.35 1.77 -13.83
N THR A 492 -16.03 1.71 -15.12
CA THR A 492 -15.66 0.44 -15.74
C THR A 492 -14.21 0.16 -15.38
N VAL A 493 -13.98 -0.95 -14.68
CA VAL A 493 -12.63 -1.38 -14.28
C VAL A 493 -12.23 -2.61 -15.08
N GLU A 494 -11.29 -2.45 -16.01
CA GLU A 494 -10.70 -3.58 -16.76
C GLU A 494 -9.27 -3.84 -16.25
N MET A 495 -9.07 -4.99 -15.60
CA MET A 495 -7.76 -5.47 -15.18
C MET A 495 -7.45 -6.78 -15.91
N THR A 496 -6.57 -6.74 -16.92
CA THR A 496 -6.23 -7.95 -17.70
C THR A 496 -4.74 -8.31 -17.71
N ASN A 497 -4.45 -9.59 -17.48
CA ASN A 497 -3.11 -10.19 -17.56
C ASN A 497 -2.04 -9.53 -16.64
N ASN A 498 -2.43 -8.94 -15.51
CA ASN A 498 -1.51 -8.33 -14.55
C ASN A 498 -0.92 -9.37 -13.59
N SER A 499 0.28 -9.12 -13.08
CA SER A 499 0.90 -9.90 -12.00
C SER A 499 0.98 -9.06 -10.72
N VAL A 500 0.33 -9.49 -9.64
CA VAL A 500 0.21 -8.73 -8.38
C VAL A 500 0.65 -9.59 -7.19
N ARG A 501 1.83 -9.31 -6.63
CA ARG A 501 2.54 -10.29 -5.78
C ARG A 501 3.13 -9.72 -4.50
N GLU A 502 3.13 -10.52 -3.42
CA GLU A 502 3.88 -10.25 -2.18
C GLU A 502 3.61 -8.85 -1.59
N ASN A 503 2.40 -8.28 -1.78
CA ASN A 503 2.05 -6.96 -1.23
C ASN A 503 1.61 -7.09 0.24
N GLY A 504 1.91 -6.07 1.05
CA GLY A 504 1.74 -6.08 2.51
C GLY A 504 0.30 -6.03 3.01
N ARG A 505 -0.68 -5.85 2.11
CA ARG A 505 -2.12 -5.93 2.35
C ARG A 505 -2.84 -6.60 1.17
N GLU A 506 -3.86 -5.96 0.59
CA GLU A 506 -4.66 -6.54 -0.49
C GLU A 506 -3.90 -6.52 -1.83
N GLY A 507 -4.04 -7.57 -2.65
CA GLY A 507 -3.47 -7.58 -4.00
C GLY A 507 -4.13 -6.52 -4.87
N ILE A 508 -5.43 -6.69 -5.10
CA ILE A 508 -6.30 -5.71 -5.78
C ILE A 508 -7.43 -5.32 -4.83
N PHE A 509 -7.51 -4.04 -4.51
CA PHE A 509 -8.59 -3.46 -3.72
C PHE A 509 -9.41 -2.47 -4.56
N VAL A 510 -10.73 -2.69 -4.63
CA VAL A 510 -11.69 -1.79 -5.30
C VAL A 510 -12.81 -1.47 -4.30
N SER A 511 -13.06 -0.18 -4.01
CA SER A 511 -14.13 0.22 -3.10
C SER A 511 -14.88 1.47 -3.51
N GLY A 512 -16.21 1.46 -3.43
CA GLY A 512 -17.00 2.68 -3.66
C GLY A 512 -18.50 2.46 -3.61
N TRP A 513 -19.28 3.46 -4.01
CA TRP A 513 -20.74 3.41 -3.83
C TRP A 513 -21.43 2.32 -4.65
N MET A 514 -21.15 2.30 -5.95
CA MET A 514 -21.62 1.30 -6.92
C MET A 514 -20.41 0.85 -7.74
N LEU A 515 -20.53 -0.24 -8.50
CA LEU A 515 -19.62 -0.62 -9.58
C LEU A 515 -20.53 -1.13 -10.71
N GLN A 516 -20.58 -0.45 -11.86
CA GLN A 516 -21.54 -0.77 -12.93
C GLN A 516 -21.11 -1.96 -13.80
N GLY A 517 -19.81 -2.12 -14.00
CA GLY A 517 -19.21 -3.23 -14.73
C GLY A 517 -17.73 -3.34 -14.39
N GLY A 518 -17.19 -4.55 -14.44
CA GLY A 518 -15.78 -4.79 -14.21
C GLY A 518 -15.34 -6.09 -14.85
N GLU A 519 -14.18 -6.07 -15.49
CA GLU A 519 -13.54 -7.25 -16.06
C GLU A 519 -12.20 -7.45 -15.34
N ILE A 520 -12.04 -8.59 -14.67
CA ILE A 520 -10.78 -9.00 -14.07
C ILE A 520 -10.44 -10.33 -14.74
N SER A 521 -9.58 -10.31 -15.77
CA SER A 521 -9.29 -11.49 -16.60
C SER A 521 -7.80 -11.86 -16.64
N GLY A 522 -7.48 -13.14 -16.46
CA GLY A 522 -6.14 -13.68 -16.72
C GLY A 522 -5.03 -13.16 -15.78
N ASN A 523 -5.38 -12.61 -14.61
CA ASN A 523 -4.41 -12.04 -13.67
C ASN A 523 -3.77 -13.11 -12.78
N GLU A 524 -2.54 -12.87 -12.35
CA GLU A 524 -1.76 -13.76 -11.49
C GLU A 524 -1.44 -13.05 -10.16
N ILE A 525 -2.13 -13.45 -9.10
CA ILE A 525 -2.22 -12.74 -7.82
C ILE A 525 -1.72 -13.67 -6.72
N VAL A 526 -0.55 -13.42 -6.16
CA VAL A 526 0.21 -14.42 -5.38
C VAL A 526 0.80 -13.84 -4.09
N GLY A 527 0.61 -14.51 -2.95
CA GLY A 527 1.37 -14.21 -1.72
C GLY A 527 1.07 -12.85 -1.07
N ASN A 528 -0.08 -12.24 -1.36
CA ASN A 528 -0.46 -10.96 -0.75
C ASN A 528 -0.93 -11.18 0.71
N ALA A 529 -0.59 -10.28 1.62
CA ALA A 529 -0.73 -10.54 3.06
C ALA A 529 -2.19 -10.49 3.56
N ASP A 530 -3.05 -9.67 2.95
CA ASP A 530 -4.50 -9.70 3.17
C ASP A 530 -5.18 -10.48 2.02
N THR A 531 -6.30 -9.97 1.49
CA THR A 531 -7.10 -10.64 0.45
C THR A 531 -6.51 -10.45 -0.95
N GLY A 532 -6.52 -11.48 -1.78
CA GLY A 532 -5.99 -11.42 -3.15
C GLY A 532 -6.71 -10.38 -4.01
N VAL A 533 -8.04 -10.49 -4.13
CA VAL A 533 -8.92 -9.49 -4.77
C VAL A 533 -10.09 -9.19 -3.85
N SER A 534 -10.26 -7.93 -3.45
CA SER A 534 -11.41 -7.48 -2.68
C SER A 534 -12.14 -6.33 -3.37
N ILE A 535 -13.43 -6.54 -3.65
CA ILE A 535 -14.36 -5.58 -4.22
C ILE A 535 -15.42 -5.29 -3.14
N ARG A 536 -15.46 -4.06 -2.62
CA ARG A 536 -16.37 -3.66 -1.54
C ARG A 536 -17.22 -2.47 -1.96
N THR A 537 -18.52 -2.68 -2.20
CA THR A 537 -19.44 -1.62 -2.64
C THR A 537 -20.50 -1.26 -1.61
N ASP A 538 -20.77 0.03 -1.36
CA ASP A 538 -21.80 0.43 -0.38
C ASP A 538 -23.22 0.02 -0.81
N ILE A 539 -23.50 0.03 -2.12
CA ILE A 539 -24.84 -0.15 -2.70
C ILE A 539 -24.90 -1.31 -3.69
N ALA A 540 -24.03 -1.34 -4.70
CA ALA A 540 -24.14 -2.36 -5.73
C ALA A 540 -22.85 -2.70 -6.45
N ALA A 541 -22.58 -4.00 -6.63
CA ALA A 541 -21.65 -4.48 -7.64
C ALA A 541 -22.44 -5.13 -8.78
N ARG A 542 -22.23 -4.69 -10.02
CA ARG A 542 -22.99 -5.12 -11.20
C ARG A 542 -22.05 -5.57 -12.31
N THR A 543 -22.53 -6.52 -13.11
CA THR A 543 -21.91 -6.91 -14.40
C THR A 543 -20.41 -7.18 -14.26
N LEU A 544 -20.02 -7.91 -13.21
CA LEU A 544 -18.64 -8.31 -13.00
C LEU A 544 -18.35 -9.59 -13.77
N THR A 545 -17.38 -9.53 -14.67
CA THR A 545 -16.74 -10.71 -15.27
C THR A 545 -15.41 -10.91 -14.57
N ILE A 546 -15.26 -12.02 -13.86
CA ILE A 546 -13.99 -12.37 -13.21
C ILE A 546 -13.59 -13.73 -13.74
N ASP A 547 -12.64 -13.78 -14.68
CA ASP A 547 -12.32 -14.99 -15.42
C ASP A 547 -10.83 -15.35 -15.48
N ASN A 548 -10.53 -16.64 -15.49
CA ASN A 548 -9.19 -17.18 -15.76
C ASN A 548 -8.07 -16.59 -14.86
N ASN A 549 -8.41 -16.10 -13.65
CA ASN A 549 -7.42 -15.56 -12.72
C ASN A 549 -6.83 -16.66 -11.85
N THR A 550 -5.55 -16.56 -11.54
CA THR A 550 -4.90 -17.38 -10.51
C THR A 550 -4.70 -16.52 -9.27
N ILE A 551 -5.42 -16.81 -8.20
CA ILE A 551 -5.35 -16.10 -6.91
C ILE A 551 -4.95 -17.11 -5.84
N THR A 552 -3.69 -17.04 -5.40
CA THR A 552 -3.11 -18.08 -4.54
C THR A 552 -2.22 -17.55 -3.42
N ASP A 553 -2.10 -18.33 -2.35
CA ASP A 553 -1.25 -18.06 -1.19
C ASP A 553 -1.57 -16.72 -0.47
N SER A 554 -2.80 -16.20 -0.59
CA SER A 554 -3.19 -14.95 0.09
C SER A 554 -3.38 -15.18 1.59
N GLY A 555 -2.90 -14.26 2.44
CA GLY A 555 -3.07 -14.31 3.90
C GLY A 555 -4.50 -13.95 4.38
N GLY A 556 -5.36 -13.53 3.45
CA GLY A 556 -6.80 -13.37 3.62
C GLY A 556 -7.62 -14.29 2.72
N HIS A 557 -8.72 -13.78 2.18
CA HIS A 557 -9.52 -14.49 1.18
C HIS A 557 -8.80 -14.54 -0.18
N GLY A 558 -9.19 -15.45 -1.06
CA GLY A 558 -8.79 -15.40 -2.47
C GLY A 558 -9.51 -14.24 -3.16
N LEU A 559 -10.79 -14.44 -3.46
CA LEU A 559 -11.68 -13.44 -4.04
C LEU A 559 -12.82 -13.09 -3.06
N ASP A 560 -13.02 -11.80 -2.80
CA ASP A 560 -14.00 -11.24 -1.87
C ASP A 560 -14.84 -10.16 -2.58
N VAL A 561 -16.13 -10.44 -2.82
CA VAL A 561 -17.06 -9.50 -3.46
C VAL A 561 -18.21 -9.19 -2.49
N GLN A 562 -18.16 -8.02 -1.86
CA GLN A 562 -19.12 -7.60 -0.85
C GLN A 562 -19.89 -6.39 -1.34
N SER A 563 -21.21 -6.38 -1.13
CA SER A 563 -22.00 -5.17 -1.29
C SER A 563 -22.98 -4.93 -0.16
N GLY A 564 -23.08 -3.68 0.32
CA GLY A 564 -24.05 -3.26 1.34
C GLY A 564 -25.53 -3.34 0.94
N LEU A 565 -25.86 -3.53 -0.35
CA LEU A 565 -27.25 -3.79 -0.78
C LEU A 565 -27.39 -4.90 -1.85
N LEU A 566 -26.63 -4.93 -2.95
CA LEU A 566 -26.78 -5.99 -3.96
C LEU A 566 -25.52 -6.34 -4.78
N VAL A 567 -25.43 -7.60 -5.22
CA VAL A 567 -24.46 -8.07 -6.22
C VAL A 567 -25.25 -8.67 -7.37
N TYR A 568 -25.15 -8.14 -8.59
CA TYR A 568 -26.07 -8.52 -9.68
C TYR A 568 -25.41 -8.74 -11.05
N GLY A 569 -25.81 -9.84 -11.70
CA GLY A 569 -25.51 -10.10 -13.11
C GLY A 569 -24.03 -10.35 -13.37
N SER A 570 -23.37 -11.07 -12.46
CA SER A 570 -21.92 -11.30 -12.48
C SER A 570 -21.60 -12.76 -12.82
N ASP A 571 -20.51 -12.97 -13.56
CA ASP A 571 -19.97 -14.25 -13.99
C ASP A 571 -18.55 -14.43 -13.42
N LEU A 572 -18.34 -15.51 -12.65
CA LEU A 572 -17.06 -15.89 -12.08
C LEU A 572 -16.65 -17.24 -12.68
N THR A 573 -15.70 -17.26 -13.62
CA THR A 573 -15.44 -18.46 -14.42
C THR A 573 -13.97 -18.81 -14.61
N GLU A 574 -13.63 -20.10 -14.61
CA GLU A 574 -12.26 -20.56 -14.94
C GLU A 574 -11.14 -20.07 -13.99
N ASN A 575 -11.49 -19.52 -12.81
CA ASN A 575 -10.50 -19.03 -11.84
C ASN A 575 -9.90 -20.16 -11.01
N GLN A 576 -8.64 -20.02 -10.63
CA GLN A 576 -7.94 -20.84 -9.64
C GLN A 576 -7.81 -20.04 -8.35
N LEU A 577 -8.59 -20.39 -7.33
CA LEU A 577 -8.67 -19.74 -6.02
C LEU A 577 -8.09 -20.71 -4.98
N THR A 578 -6.76 -20.68 -4.80
CA THR A 578 -6.02 -21.78 -4.17
C THR A 578 -5.18 -21.38 -2.96
N ASN A 579 -5.09 -22.25 -1.95
CA ASN A 579 -4.20 -22.09 -0.79
C ASN A 579 -4.34 -20.78 0.03
N ASN A 580 -5.50 -20.11 -0.01
CA ASN A 580 -5.71 -18.87 0.72
C ASN A 580 -6.11 -19.14 2.19
N ALA A 581 -5.69 -18.27 3.10
CA ALA A 581 -5.91 -18.39 4.54
C ALA A 581 -7.37 -18.21 5.00
N GLY A 582 -8.18 -17.57 4.18
CA GLY A 582 -9.61 -17.40 4.37
C GLY A 582 -10.42 -18.37 3.50
N ALA A 583 -11.49 -17.83 2.92
CA ALA A 583 -12.23 -18.52 1.88
C ALA A 583 -11.58 -18.33 0.50
N GLY A 584 -11.65 -19.32 -0.37
CA GLY A 584 -11.26 -19.16 -1.78
C GLY A 584 -12.15 -18.14 -2.49
N LEU A 585 -13.47 -18.23 -2.28
CA LEU A 585 -14.45 -17.25 -2.74
C LEU A 585 -15.40 -16.80 -1.61
N VAL A 586 -15.62 -15.49 -1.51
CA VAL A 586 -16.74 -14.87 -0.78
C VAL A 586 -17.54 -14.01 -1.74
N VAL A 587 -18.86 -14.19 -1.78
CA VAL A 587 -19.79 -13.21 -2.35
C VAL A 587 -20.91 -12.95 -1.34
N SER A 588 -21.02 -11.72 -0.85
CA SER A 588 -21.93 -11.38 0.24
C SER A 588 -22.72 -10.09 0.01
N SER A 589 -23.97 -10.10 0.48
CA SER A 589 -24.77 -8.90 0.75
C SER A 589 -25.60 -9.11 2.01
N PRO A 590 -25.73 -8.10 2.89
CA PRO A 590 -26.59 -8.19 4.06
C PRO A 590 -28.07 -8.21 3.70
N VAL A 591 -28.45 -7.81 2.48
CA VAL A 591 -29.83 -7.86 1.98
C VAL A 591 -30.00 -9.01 1.01
N THR A 592 -30.98 -9.88 1.25
CA THR A 592 -31.25 -11.03 0.39
C THR A 592 -31.97 -10.61 -0.88
N HIS A 593 -31.43 -10.95 -2.05
CA HIS A 593 -31.96 -10.51 -3.34
C HIS A 593 -31.66 -11.54 -4.44
N ARG A 594 -32.26 -11.37 -5.62
CA ARG A 594 -31.93 -12.14 -6.82
C ARG A 594 -30.66 -11.57 -7.45
N ALA A 595 -29.54 -12.27 -7.26
CA ALA A 595 -28.24 -11.88 -7.77
C ALA A 595 -28.03 -12.22 -9.26
N ASN A 596 -28.62 -13.30 -9.79
CA ASN A 596 -28.27 -13.78 -11.14
C ASN A 596 -26.74 -13.93 -11.30
N LEU A 597 -26.14 -14.61 -10.33
CA LEU A 597 -24.71 -14.86 -10.23
C LEU A 597 -24.39 -16.23 -10.82
N SER A 598 -23.36 -16.30 -11.63
CA SER A 598 -22.85 -17.53 -12.23
C SER A 598 -21.46 -17.81 -11.69
N VAL A 599 -21.22 -19.01 -11.16
CA VAL A 599 -19.89 -19.44 -10.71
C VAL A 599 -19.60 -20.78 -11.34
N ALA A 600 -18.73 -20.81 -12.36
CA ALA A 600 -18.52 -22.02 -13.17
C ALA A 600 -17.08 -22.32 -13.56
N ASN A 601 -16.73 -23.61 -13.68
CA ASN A 601 -15.40 -24.08 -14.10
C ASN A 601 -14.23 -23.61 -13.18
N ASN A 602 -14.49 -23.17 -11.94
CA ASN A 602 -13.43 -22.68 -11.04
C ASN A 602 -12.80 -23.82 -10.24
N VAL A 603 -11.50 -23.68 -9.93
CA VAL A 603 -10.77 -24.55 -9.00
C VAL A 603 -10.64 -23.83 -7.67
N VAL A 604 -11.37 -24.27 -6.66
CA VAL A 604 -11.38 -23.71 -5.31
C VAL A 604 -10.79 -24.74 -4.37
N ALA A 605 -9.48 -24.69 -4.16
CA ALA A 605 -8.73 -25.77 -3.51
C ALA A 605 -7.79 -25.30 -2.40
N ALA A 606 -7.56 -26.15 -1.39
CA ALA A 606 -6.59 -25.91 -0.32
C ALA A 606 -6.77 -24.62 0.50
N ASN A 607 -7.94 -23.97 0.45
CA ASN A 607 -8.24 -22.80 1.30
C ASN A 607 -8.72 -23.26 2.70
N THR A 608 -8.88 -22.36 3.67
CA THR A 608 -9.52 -22.70 4.95
C THR A 608 -11.02 -22.97 4.79
N TYR A 609 -11.67 -22.25 3.86
CA TYR A 609 -13.05 -22.44 3.43
C TYR A 609 -13.11 -22.43 1.90
N GLY A 610 -13.97 -23.22 1.27
CA GLY A 610 -14.08 -23.17 -0.20
C GLY A 610 -14.80 -21.90 -0.67
N MET A 611 -16.13 -21.94 -0.68
CA MET A 611 -16.98 -20.87 -1.21
C MET A 611 -18.02 -20.43 -0.17
N VAL A 612 -18.24 -19.12 -0.05
CA VAL A 612 -19.23 -18.54 0.87
C VAL A 612 -20.13 -17.60 0.10
N LEU A 613 -21.43 -17.91 0.06
CA LEU A 613 -22.44 -17.17 -0.71
C LEU A 613 -23.56 -16.73 0.23
N GLN A 614 -23.67 -15.42 0.49
CA GLN A 614 -24.63 -14.86 1.45
C GLN A 614 -25.50 -13.78 0.80
N GLY A 615 -26.82 -13.89 0.92
CA GLY A 615 -27.78 -12.91 0.40
C GLY A 615 -27.97 -12.91 -1.13
N VAL A 616 -27.14 -13.66 -1.87
CA VAL A 616 -27.11 -13.69 -3.34
C VAL A 616 -27.91 -14.87 -3.91
N MET A 617 -29.25 -14.79 -3.89
CA MET A 617 -30.12 -15.87 -4.37
C MET A 617 -30.24 -15.90 -5.90
N GLY A 618 -30.71 -17.02 -6.47
CA GLY A 618 -30.69 -17.21 -7.92
C GLY A 618 -29.27 -17.32 -8.46
N THR A 619 -28.36 -17.90 -7.65
CA THR A 619 -26.98 -18.20 -8.03
C THR A 619 -26.89 -19.60 -8.61
N THR A 620 -26.15 -19.75 -9.72
CA THR A 620 -25.81 -21.04 -10.33
C THR A 620 -24.33 -21.33 -10.09
N VAL A 621 -24.04 -22.41 -9.36
CA VAL A 621 -22.69 -22.94 -9.11
C VAL A 621 -22.57 -24.26 -9.88
N ARG A 622 -21.75 -24.31 -10.93
CA ARG A 622 -21.63 -25.52 -11.76
C ARG A 622 -20.20 -25.84 -12.22
N ASP A 623 -19.91 -27.13 -12.44
CA ASP A 623 -18.62 -27.56 -13.01
C ASP A 623 -17.38 -27.12 -12.21
N ASN A 624 -17.51 -26.74 -10.92
CA ASN A 624 -16.39 -26.30 -10.09
C ASN A 624 -15.75 -27.48 -9.35
N ALA A 625 -14.43 -27.39 -9.15
CA ALA A 625 -13.67 -28.29 -8.28
C ALA A 625 -13.45 -27.63 -6.91
N ILE A 626 -14.29 -27.98 -5.94
CA ILE A 626 -14.32 -27.42 -4.59
C ILE A 626 -13.68 -28.47 -3.65
N VAL A 627 -12.35 -28.51 -3.63
CA VAL A 627 -11.60 -29.70 -3.21
C VAL A 627 -10.53 -29.43 -2.14
N PHE A 628 -10.45 -30.30 -1.13
CA PHE A 628 -9.44 -30.23 -0.06
C PHE A 628 -9.33 -28.85 0.61
N ASN A 629 -10.44 -28.13 0.77
CA ASN A 629 -10.47 -26.85 1.48
C ASN A 629 -10.31 -27.09 2.99
N THR A 630 -9.09 -27.42 3.40
CA THR A 630 -8.67 -27.81 4.74
C THR A 630 -7.33 -27.18 5.12
N ASN A 631 -7.06 -25.93 4.73
CA ASN A 631 -5.78 -25.29 5.05
C ASN A 631 -5.55 -25.27 6.56
N ARG A 632 -4.54 -26.01 7.01
CA ARG A 632 -4.13 -26.14 8.42
C ARG A 632 -2.83 -25.41 8.73
N PHE A 633 -2.35 -24.60 7.78
CA PHE A 633 -1.01 -24.01 7.81
C PHE A 633 -1.00 -22.49 7.73
N ALA A 634 -2.06 -21.89 7.19
CA ALA A 634 -2.35 -20.48 7.37
C ALA A 634 -3.19 -20.25 8.64
N ASP A 635 -3.04 -19.09 9.27
CA ASP A 635 -3.92 -18.67 10.37
C ASP A 635 -5.30 -18.31 9.79
N PRO A 636 -6.39 -18.96 10.21
CA PRO A 636 -7.67 -18.86 9.50
C PRO A 636 -8.36 -17.51 9.72
N VAL A 637 -8.65 -16.78 8.64
CA VAL A 637 -9.54 -15.61 8.68
C VAL A 637 -10.96 -16.08 9.00
N ARG A 638 -11.37 -15.90 10.26
CA ARG A 638 -12.65 -16.44 10.75
C ARG A 638 -13.84 -15.77 10.07
N LEU A 639 -14.68 -16.60 9.47
CA LEU A 639 -16.03 -16.21 9.09
C LEU A 639 -17.01 -16.56 10.23
N PRO A 640 -17.94 -15.65 10.61
CA PRO A 640 -19.03 -15.96 11.54
C PRO A 640 -19.84 -17.16 11.04
N ASP A 641 -20.24 -18.04 11.96
CA ASP A 641 -21.11 -19.21 11.73
C ASP A 641 -20.66 -20.22 10.66
N VAL A 642 -19.45 -20.08 10.09
CA VAL A 642 -18.84 -21.07 9.18
C VAL A 642 -17.69 -21.80 9.87
N GLU A 643 -17.78 -23.14 9.94
CA GLU A 643 -16.69 -23.99 10.43
C GLU A 643 -15.56 -24.12 9.39
N PRO A 644 -14.27 -23.98 9.78
CA PRO A 644 -13.13 -24.33 8.93
C PRO A 644 -13.24 -25.77 8.41
N GLY A 645 -12.88 -26.01 7.15
CA GLY A 645 -13.14 -27.31 6.52
C GLY A 645 -14.54 -27.45 5.90
N THR A 646 -15.20 -26.33 5.62
CA THR A 646 -16.46 -26.25 4.85
C THR A 646 -16.16 -25.93 3.39
N GLY A 647 -16.60 -26.80 2.47
CA GLY A 647 -16.43 -26.64 1.03
C GLY A 647 -17.32 -25.55 0.44
N SER A 648 -18.59 -25.52 0.80
CA SER A 648 -19.52 -24.45 0.41
C SER A 648 -20.47 -24.11 1.54
N TYR A 649 -20.65 -22.82 1.81
CA TYR A 649 -21.64 -22.29 2.75
C TYR A 649 -22.58 -21.33 2.01
N VAL A 650 -23.89 -21.54 2.20
CA VAL A 650 -24.95 -20.85 1.47
C VAL A 650 -25.98 -20.31 2.45
N ALA A 651 -26.14 -18.98 2.51
CA ALA A 651 -27.00 -18.33 3.49
C ALA A 651 -27.87 -17.20 2.91
N ALA A 652 -28.87 -16.81 3.70
CA ALA A 652 -29.61 -15.57 3.50
C ALA A 652 -28.81 -14.36 4.04
N GLY A 653 -29.11 -13.16 3.54
CA GLY A 653 -28.64 -11.91 4.12
C GLY A 653 -29.42 -11.57 5.40
N GLU A 654 -28.72 -11.04 6.39
CA GLU A 654 -29.25 -10.88 7.75
C GLU A 654 -30.20 -9.67 7.93
N ALA A 655 -30.05 -8.63 7.10
CA ALA A 655 -30.67 -7.32 7.28
C ALA A 655 -32.01 -7.13 6.54
N GLY A 656 -32.38 -8.02 5.62
CA GLY A 656 -33.66 -7.91 4.91
C GLY A 656 -33.73 -8.65 3.57
N VAL A 657 -34.72 -8.27 2.76
CA VAL A 657 -34.99 -8.86 1.44
C VAL A 657 -35.50 -7.83 0.42
N ILE A 658 -35.09 -7.96 -0.85
CA ILE A 658 -35.67 -7.23 -1.99
C ILE A 658 -36.73 -8.11 -2.66
N LEU A 659 -37.98 -7.63 -2.75
CA LEU A 659 -39.12 -8.35 -3.32
C LEU A 659 -39.60 -7.71 -4.62
N ASN A 660 -39.86 -8.53 -5.63
CA ASN A 660 -40.53 -8.12 -6.87
C ASN A 660 -42.02 -8.53 -6.81
N GLN A 661 -42.86 -7.51 -6.76
CA GLN A 661 -44.32 -7.56 -6.68
C GLN A 661 -45.02 -7.15 -7.98
N ALA A 662 -44.30 -6.91 -9.09
CA ALA A 662 -44.87 -6.41 -10.35
C ALA A 662 -46.00 -7.30 -10.94
N ASN A 663 -46.14 -8.55 -10.47
CA ASN A 663 -47.21 -9.49 -10.81
C ASN A 663 -47.98 -10.01 -9.56
N SER A 664 -47.89 -9.34 -8.41
CA SER A 664 -48.60 -9.71 -7.17
C SER A 664 -49.96 -9.01 -7.06
N GLU A 665 -51.02 -9.77 -6.80
CA GLU A 665 -52.35 -9.23 -6.46
C GLU A 665 -52.47 -8.86 -4.96
N VAL A 666 -51.47 -9.19 -4.13
CA VAL A 666 -51.50 -9.03 -2.67
C VAL A 666 -50.63 -7.83 -2.26
N PRO A 667 -51.16 -6.83 -1.54
CA PRO A 667 -50.39 -5.66 -1.10
C PRO A 667 -49.44 -5.99 0.07
N PRO A 668 -48.32 -5.26 0.25
CA PRO A 668 -47.32 -5.53 1.28
C PRO A 668 -47.87 -5.69 2.70
N SER A 669 -48.85 -4.86 3.09
CA SER A 669 -49.49 -4.87 4.40
C SER A 669 -50.35 -6.11 4.67
N GLU A 670 -50.74 -6.86 3.64
CA GLU A 670 -51.44 -8.15 3.79
C GLU A 670 -50.47 -9.34 3.85
N LEU A 671 -49.17 -9.12 3.56
CA LEU A 671 -48.14 -10.15 3.62
C LEU A 671 -47.58 -10.36 5.03
N VAL A 672 -47.71 -9.36 5.92
CA VAL A 672 -47.24 -9.35 7.31
C VAL A 672 -48.42 -9.15 8.26
N SER A 673 -49.05 -10.23 8.73
CA SER A 673 -50.27 -10.13 9.57
C SER A 673 -50.00 -9.99 11.07
N ASN A 674 -48.75 -9.80 11.50
CA ASN A 674 -48.35 -9.71 12.90
C ASN A 674 -47.87 -8.29 13.26
N PRO A 675 -48.63 -7.50 14.06
CA PRO A 675 -48.25 -6.15 14.47
C PRO A 675 -46.86 -6.05 15.12
N ALA A 676 -46.45 -7.08 15.87
CA ALA A 676 -45.14 -7.09 16.53
C ALA A 676 -43.95 -7.24 15.57
N ILE A 677 -44.21 -7.58 14.30
CA ILE A 677 -43.21 -7.62 13.22
C ILE A 677 -43.37 -6.40 12.31
N ASP A 678 -44.58 -5.88 12.16
CA ASP A 678 -44.85 -4.63 11.44
C ASP A 678 -44.06 -3.45 12.08
N ASP A 679 -44.04 -3.38 13.42
CA ASP A 679 -43.18 -2.45 14.19
C ASP A 679 -41.66 -2.67 14.00
N GLN A 680 -41.23 -3.79 13.40
CA GLN A 680 -39.84 -4.20 13.19
C GLN A 680 -39.39 -4.19 11.71
N LEU A 681 -40.26 -3.75 10.81
CA LEU A 681 -39.99 -3.73 9.37
C LEU A 681 -40.15 -2.32 8.81
N SER A 682 -39.19 -1.88 8.00
CA SER A 682 -39.39 -0.74 7.10
C SER A 682 -39.53 -1.24 5.67
N ALA A 683 -40.67 -0.92 5.05
CA ALA A 683 -40.95 -1.23 3.65
C ALA A 683 -40.73 0.03 2.82
N VAL A 684 -39.64 0.07 2.03
CA VAL A 684 -39.40 1.15 1.09
C VAL A 684 -39.78 0.69 -0.31
N THR A 685 -40.71 1.43 -0.93
CA THR A 685 -41.03 1.24 -2.35
C THR A 685 -39.85 1.77 -3.16
N VAL A 686 -39.10 0.86 -3.79
CA VAL A 686 -37.96 1.21 -4.65
C VAL A 686 -38.47 1.71 -5.99
N ARG A 687 -39.44 0.99 -6.57
CA ARG A 687 -40.06 1.21 -7.89
C ARG A 687 -41.51 0.73 -7.87
N ASP A 688 -42.27 1.03 -8.92
CA ASP A 688 -43.60 0.43 -9.13
C ASP A 688 -43.48 -1.11 -9.12
N GLY A 689 -43.99 -1.74 -8.07
CA GLY A 689 -43.91 -3.19 -7.88
C GLY A 689 -42.56 -3.74 -7.42
N ILE A 690 -41.61 -2.93 -6.93
CA ILE A 690 -40.40 -3.44 -6.24
C ILE A 690 -40.30 -2.82 -4.85
N VAL A 691 -40.26 -3.68 -3.83
CA VAL A 691 -40.28 -3.30 -2.41
C VAL A 691 -39.06 -3.89 -1.71
N ALA A 692 -38.25 -3.04 -1.10
CA ALA A 692 -37.22 -3.45 -0.15
C ALA A 692 -37.87 -3.57 1.24
N VAL A 693 -37.74 -4.74 1.86
CA VAL A 693 -38.22 -5.02 3.22
C VAL A 693 -37.00 -5.18 4.10
N LEU A 694 -36.75 -4.18 4.93
CA LEU A 694 -35.58 -4.11 5.81
C LEU A 694 -35.99 -4.40 7.25
N ARG A 695 -35.20 -5.24 7.94
CA ARG A 695 -35.36 -5.56 9.37
C ARG A 695 -34.73 -4.47 10.22
N THR A 696 -35.43 -4.02 11.26
CA THR A 696 -34.92 -3.03 12.23
C THR A 696 -34.46 -3.65 13.55
N ASP A 697 -34.55 -4.98 13.70
CA ASP A 697 -34.29 -5.72 14.95
C ASP A 697 -32.93 -6.44 15.01
N GLY A 698 -32.14 -6.40 13.92
CA GLY A 698 -30.78 -6.94 13.86
C GLY A 698 -29.69 -5.88 14.03
N ALA A 699 -28.45 -6.21 13.64
CA ALA A 699 -27.37 -5.23 13.47
C ALA A 699 -27.56 -4.33 12.22
N SER A 700 -28.81 -4.14 11.81
CA SER A 700 -29.22 -3.29 10.70
C SER A 700 -29.06 -1.84 11.09
N TYR A 701 -28.12 -1.14 10.46
CA TYR A 701 -28.09 0.32 10.53
C TYR A 701 -29.29 0.85 9.73
N THR A 702 -30.42 1.09 10.40
CA THR A 702 -31.47 1.96 9.87
C THR A 702 -30.86 3.34 9.66
N ARG A 703 -30.44 3.62 8.42
CA ARG A 703 -30.11 4.99 8.02
C ARG A 703 -31.33 5.85 8.32
N THR A 704 -31.15 6.89 9.11
CA THR A 704 -32.18 7.92 9.27
C THR A 704 -32.41 8.59 7.93
N ASP A 705 -33.61 9.15 7.70
CA ASP A 705 -33.89 9.88 6.45
C ASP A 705 -32.88 11.03 6.22
N GLU A 706 -32.32 11.58 7.30
CA GLU A 706 -31.31 12.65 7.29
C GLU A 706 -29.87 12.15 7.06
N ALA A 707 -29.55 10.89 7.42
CA ALA A 707 -28.27 10.24 7.09
C ALA A 707 -28.33 9.45 5.76
N SER A 708 -29.44 9.58 5.03
CA SER A 708 -29.67 8.92 3.76
C SER A 708 -29.19 9.78 2.59
N ALA A 709 -27.89 9.64 2.25
CA ALA A 709 -27.36 10.13 0.97
C ALA A 709 -28.02 9.45 -0.27
N LEU A 710 -28.93 8.51 -0.05
CA LEU A 710 -29.80 7.92 -1.06
C LEU A 710 -31.26 8.24 -0.77
N THR A 711 -31.83 9.17 -1.54
CA THR A 711 -33.21 8.95 -1.97
C THR A 711 -33.18 7.72 -2.87
N ILE A 712 -33.81 6.62 -2.46
CA ILE A 712 -33.77 5.31 -3.16
C ILE A 712 -34.22 5.38 -4.64
N ARG A 713 -34.84 6.49 -5.06
CA ARG A 713 -35.06 6.93 -6.45
C ARG A 713 -33.85 6.82 -7.39
N GLN A 714 -32.61 6.92 -6.91
CA GLN A 714 -31.43 6.95 -7.80
C GLN A 714 -30.89 5.58 -8.20
N VAL A 715 -31.41 4.48 -7.62
CA VAL A 715 -31.09 3.15 -8.13
C VAL A 715 -31.95 2.92 -9.40
N SER A 716 -31.28 2.97 -10.56
CA SER A 716 -31.82 3.10 -11.93
C SER A 716 -33.02 2.20 -12.32
N ASP A 717 -33.68 2.50 -13.44
CA ASP A 717 -34.90 1.84 -13.93
C ASP A 717 -34.76 0.33 -14.19
N ASP A 718 -33.52 -0.16 -14.22
CA ASP A 718 -33.13 -1.54 -14.48
C ASP A 718 -32.67 -2.29 -13.20
N ILE A 719 -33.56 -2.46 -12.20
CA ILE A 719 -33.34 -3.37 -11.05
C ILE A 719 -34.24 -4.61 -11.17
N PRO A 720 -33.88 -5.63 -11.98
CA PRO A 720 -34.61 -6.90 -12.01
C PRO A 720 -34.27 -7.82 -10.81
N THR A 721 -33.70 -7.29 -9.72
CA THR A 721 -33.06 -8.05 -8.62
C THR A 721 -34.00 -8.44 -7.48
N GLY A 722 -35.28 -8.07 -7.54
CA GLY A 722 -36.24 -8.50 -6.52
C GLY A 722 -36.60 -9.99 -6.65
N ILE A 723 -36.73 -10.68 -5.53
CA ILE A 723 -37.25 -12.05 -5.46
C ILE A 723 -38.73 -12.00 -5.81
N GLY A 724 -39.13 -12.69 -6.88
CA GLY A 724 -40.51 -12.68 -7.38
C GLY A 724 -41.49 -13.35 -6.42
N ILE A 725 -42.52 -12.63 -6.00
CA ILE A 725 -43.63 -13.20 -5.23
C ILE A 725 -44.54 -13.96 -6.21
N THR A 726 -44.53 -15.30 -6.14
CA THR A 726 -45.30 -16.16 -7.07
C THR A 726 -46.36 -16.98 -6.36
N LYS A 727 -47.56 -17.05 -6.97
CA LYS A 727 -48.73 -17.79 -6.45
C LYS A 727 -48.60 -19.32 -6.58
N THR A 728 -47.61 -19.78 -7.33
CA THR A 728 -47.29 -21.19 -7.61
C THR A 728 -45.77 -21.31 -7.75
N GLY A 729 -45.13 -22.19 -6.96
CA GLY A 729 -43.69 -22.22 -6.77
C GLY A 729 -42.88 -22.50 -8.04
N THR A 730 -42.36 -21.45 -8.66
CA THR A 730 -41.36 -21.55 -9.74
C THR A 730 -39.98 -21.76 -9.13
N GLU A 731 -39.19 -22.67 -9.70
CA GLU A 731 -37.91 -23.15 -9.15
C GLU A 731 -36.76 -22.14 -9.26
N ASN A 732 -36.86 -21.18 -10.17
CA ASN A 732 -35.75 -20.33 -10.62
C ASN A 732 -35.22 -19.29 -9.59
N SER A 733 -35.66 -19.30 -8.33
CA SER A 733 -35.35 -18.28 -7.32
C SER A 733 -34.40 -18.73 -6.19
N SER A 734 -33.95 -19.98 -6.19
CA SER A 734 -33.04 -20.53 -5.17
C SER A 734 -31.59 -20.66 -5.68
N TYR A 735 -30.75 -21.34 -4.90
CA TYR A 735 -29.38 -21.68 -5.29
C TYR A 735 -29.38 -23.02 -6.03
N ARG A 736 -28.67 -23.07 -7.17
CA ARG A 736 -28.46 -24.30 -7.95
C ARG A 736 -26.98 -24.65 -7.95
N PHE A 737 -26.64 -25.77 -7.32
CA PHE A 737 -25.32 -26.38 -7.30
C PHE A 737 -25.37 -27.66 -8.13
N THR A 738 -24.84 -27.69 -9.35
CA THR A 738 -24.89 -28.91 -10.19
C THR A 738 -23.57 -29.23 -10.89
N GLU A 739 -23.23 -30.51 -11.01
CA GLU A 739 -22.05 -30.98 -11.78
C GLU A 739 -20.68 -30.60 -11.16
N ASN A 740 -20.67 -30.14 -9.90
CA ASN A 740 -19.44 -29.81 -9.16
C ASN A 740 -18.81 -31.05 -8.48
N GLY A 741 -17.52 -30.96 -8.17
CA GLY A 741 -16.83 -31.87 -7.26
C GLY A 741 -16.65 -31.22 -5.89
N LEU A 742 -17.35 -31.71 -4.86
CA LEU A 742 -17.25 -31.22 -3.47
C LEU A 742 -16.64 -32.32 -2.58
N TYR A 743 -15.31 -32.40 -2.52
CA TYR A 743 -14.66 -33.51 -1.78
C TYR A 743 -13.31 -33.20 -1.14
N GLY A 744 -12.97 -33.97 -0.11
CA GLY A 744 -11.65 -33.92 0.56
C GLY A 744 -11.55 -32.96 1.74
N GLN A 745 -12.65 -32.26 2.06
CA GLN A 745 -12.90 -31.54 3.31
C GLN A 745 -13.73 -32.39 4.29
N HIS A 746 -14.47 -31.81 5.26
CA HIS A 746 -15.41 -32.55 6.10
C HIS A 746 -16.88 -32.22 5.75
N ARG A 747 -17.26 -30.94 5.82
CA ARG A 747 -18.56 -30.44 5.34
C ARG A 747 -18.45 -30.14 3.85
N GLY A 748 -19.24 -30.81 3.01
CA GLY A 748 -19.27 -30.56 1.56
C GLY A 748 -20.03 -29.27 1.26
N LEU A 749 -21.30 -29.24 1.66
CA LEU A 749 -22.21 -28.11 1.52
C LEU A 749 -22.94 -27.88 2.84
N THR A 750 -23.00 -26.64 3.31
CA THR A 750 -23.83 -26.19 4.44
C THR A 750 -24.88 -25.21 3.92
N VAL A 751 -26.15 -25.50 4.21
CA VAL A 751 -27.32 -24.70 3.81
C VAL A 751 -27.92 -24.04 5.05
N ASP A 752 -27.94 -22.72 5.03
CA ASP A 752 -28.41 -21.87 6.11
C ASP A 752 -29.34 -20.73 5.61
N VAL A 753 -30.32 -21.13 4.79
CA VAL A 753 -31.34 -20.24 4.24
C VAL A 753 -32.53 -20.15 5.20
N ALA A 754 -32.42 -19.17 6.11
CA ALA A 754 -33.46 -18.81 7.06
C ALA A 754 -34.79 -18.39 6.38
N PRO A 755 -35.94 -18.52 7.07
CA PRO A 755 -37.18 -17.89 6.61
C PRO A 755 -37.05 -16.37 6.55
N PHE A 756 -37.40 -15.75 5.43
CA PHE A 756 -37.27 -14.30 5.16
C PHE A 756 -38.01 -13.42 6.17
N ILE A 757 -39.12 -13.92 6.74
CA ILE A 757 -39.89 -13.26 7.78
C ILE A 757 -40.20 -14.29 8.86
N THR A 758 -39.66 -14.10 10.06
CA THR A 758 -39.88 -14.96 11.22
C THR A 758 -41.21 -14.64 11.92
N SER A 759 -42.34 -14.90 11.25
CA SER A 759 -43.65 -14.87 11.92
C SER A 759 -44.06 -16.27 12.40
N ASN A 760 -44.28 -16.38 13.70
CA ASN A 760 -44.90 -17.58 14.26
C ASN A 760 -46.41 -17.45 14.06
N THR A 761 -46.88 -17.99 12.93
CA THR A 761 -48.22 -17.86 12.32
C THR A 761 -48.53 -16.53 11.60
N THR A 762 -49.16 -16.66 10.42
CA THR A 762 -49.67 -15.60 9.52
C THR A 762 -48.68 -14.56 8.99
N ALA A 763 -47.69 -15.00 8.21
CA ALA A 763 -47.11 -14.24 7.10
C ALA A 763 -47.27 -15.07 5.82
N ALA A 764 -47.71 -14.45 4.72
CA ALA A 764 -48.06 -15.16 3.48
C ALA A 764 -46.86 -15.38 2.53
N ILE A 765 -45.64 -15.00 2.93
CA ILE A 765 -44.40 -15.22 2.18
C ILE A 765 -43.74 -16.52 2.66
N LEU A 766 -44.35 -17.65 2.29
CA LEU A 766 -43.81 -18.99 2.46
C LEU A 766 -43.48 -19.57 1.08
N THR A 767 -42.30 -19.23 0.56
CA THR A 767 -41.74 -19.84 -0.65
C THR A 767 -40.71 -20.90 -0.23
N GLU A 768 -41.16 -22.10 0.13
CA GLU A 768 -40.24 -23.22 0.44
C GLU A 768 -39.26 -23.51 -0.72
N SER A 769 -39.65 -23.17 -1.96
CA SER A 769 -38.79 -23.20 -3.14
C SER A 769 -37.56 -22.30 -3.04
N THR A 770 -37.63 -21.10 -2.42
CA THR A 770 -36.43 -20.26 -2.24
C THR A 770 -35.48 -20.80 -1.18
N ARG A 771 -36.01 -21.52 -0.18
CA ARG A 771 -35.23 -22.15 0.90
C ARG A 771 -34.57 -23.48 0.50
N THR A 772 -34.88 -23.99 -0.69
CA THR A 772 -34.38 -25.28 -1.19
C THR A 772 -33.17 -25.06 -2.09
N VAL A 773 -32.00 -25.56 -1.67
CA VAL A 773 -30.79 -25.57 -2.51
C VAL A 773 -30.79 -26.84 -3.36
N HIS A 774 -30.84 -26.67 -4.68
CA HIS A 774 -30.77 -27.79 -5.62
C HIS A 774 -29.31 -28.18 -5.85
N ALA A 775 -28.83 -29.17 -5.11
CA ALA A 775 -27.48 -29.71 -5.08
C ALA A 775 -27.33 -31.06 -5.85
N GLU A 776 -28.14 -31.26 -6.90
CA GLU A 776 -28.14 -32.45 -7.74
C GLU A 776 -26.86 -32.62 -8.57
N SER A 777 -26.59 -33.85 -9.02
CA SER A 777 -25.54 -34.22 -9.96
C SER A 777 -24.12 -33.76 -9.56
N ASN A 778 -23.87 -33.53 -8.28
CA ASN A 778 -22.53 -33.28 -7.74
C ASN A 778 -21.84 -34.60 -7.33
N TYR A 779 -20.50 -34.62 -7.32
CA TYR A 779 -19.70 -35.69 -6.72
C TYR A 779 -19.23 -35.28 -5.33
N TRP A 780 -19.46 -36.14 -4.34
CA TRP A 780 -19.24 -35.85 -2.92
C TRP A 780 -18.04 -36.61 -2.32
N GLY A 781 -17.11 -37.08 -3.16
CA GLY A 781 -15.92 -37.83 -2.70
C GLY A 781 -16.15 -39.32 -2.45
N SER A 782 -17.37 -39.80 -2.59
CA SER A 782 -17.73 -41.22 -2.60
C SER A 782 -18.83 -41.49 -3.60
N ARG A 783 -18.76 -42.66 -4.24
CA ARG A 783 -19.82 -43.18 -5.12
C ARG A 783 -21.15 -43.43 -4.40
N HIS A 784 -21.15 -43.47 -3.07
CA HIS A 784 -22.34 -43.66 -2.24
C HIS A 784 -22.98 -42.33 -1.82
N GLY A 785 -22.55 -41.19 -2.38
CA GLY A 785 -23.18 -39.89 -2.16
C GLY A 785 -22.77 -39.22 -0.84
N PRO A 786 -23.36 -38.04 -0.53
CA PRO A 786 -23.04 -37.29 0.67
C PRO A 786 -23.68 -37.93 1.89
N TYR A 787 -23.01 -37.85 3.04
CA TYR A 787 -23.69 -38.08 4.31
C TYR A 787 -24.75 -36.98 4.55
N HIS A 788 -26.01 -37.36 4.77
CA HIS A 788 -27.03 -36.46 5.29
C HIS A 788 -27.95 -37.21 6.26
N SER A 789 -27.97 -36.78 7.53
CA SER A 789 -28.60 -37.48 8.67
C SER A 789 -30.06 -37.90 8.49
N SER A 790 -30.83 -37.21 7.63
CA SER A 790 -32.23 -37.57 7.32
C SER A 790 -32.50 -38.12 5.91
N ILE A 791 -31.72 -37.75 4.88
CA ILE A 791 -32.01 -38.05 3.46
C ILE A 791 -31.18 -39.24 2.99
N LEU A 792 -29.91 -39.32 3.39
CA LEU A 792 -28.99 -40.40 3.06
C LEU A 792 -28.03 -40.69 4.24
N PRO A 793 -28.51 -41.34 5.32
CA PRO A 793 -27.70 -41.62 6.51
C PRO A 793 -26.55 -42.61 6.27
N GLU A 794 -26.64 -43.41 5.20
CA GLU A 794 -25.62 -44.36 4.74
C GLU A 794 -24.56 -43.75 3.81
N GLY A 795 -24.68 -42.46 3.46
CA GLY A 795 -23.73 -41.77 2.59
C GLY A 795 -22.33 -41.73 3.21
N GLU A 796 -21.33 -42.13 2.43
CA GLU A 796 -19.92 -42.18 2.87
C GLU A 796 -19.09 -40.96 2.44
N GLY A 797 -19.67 -40.10 1.59
CA GLY A 797 -19.03 -38.89 1.10
C GLY A 797 -19.17 -37.70 2.05
N ASN A 798 -18.65 -36.56 1.60
CA ASN A 798 -18.69 -35.29 2.31
C ASN A 798 -20.12 -34.87 2.69
N SER A 799 -20.29 -34.38 3.92
CA SER A 799 -21.61 -34.13 4.48
C SER A 799 -22.35 -32.99 3.76
N ALA A 800 -23.63 -33.20 3.46
CA ALA A 800 -24.58 -32.14 3.17
C ALA A 800 -25.27 -31.78 4.51
N VAL A 801 -25.06 -30.56 4.99
CA VAL A 801 -25.56 -30.08 6.28
C VAL A 801 -26.67 -29.06 6.05
N THR A 802 -27.82 -29.28 6.68
CA THR A 802 -28.97 -28.35 6.64
C THR A 802 -29.17 -27.76 8.02
N GLU A 803 -28.83 -26.49 8.21
CA GLU A 803 -28.99 -25.76 9.48
C GLU A 803 -30.33 -25.01 9.49
N ARG A 804 -30.61 -24.25 8.43
CA ARG A 804 -31.91 -23.66 8.12
C ARG A 804 -32.19 -23.80 6.62
N GLY A 805 -33.40 -24.24 6.26
CA GLY A 805 -33.80 -24.42 4.86
C GLY A 805 -33.88 -25.90 4.47
N TRP A 806 -33.64 -26.20 3.19
CA TRP A 806 -33.68 -27.55 2.62
C TRP A 806 -32.56 -27.72 1.58
N VAL A 807 -32.13 -28.96 1.37
CA VAL A 807 -31.20 -29.35 0.30
C VAL A 807 -31.78 -30.54 -0.47
N ASP A 808 -31.70 -30.49 -1.79
CA ASP A 808 -32.00 -31.62 -2.67
C ASP A 808 -30.74 -32.01 -3.44
N PHE A 809 -30.14 -33.15 -3.09
CA PHE A 809 -28.89 -33.62 -3.69
C PHE A 809 -29.06 -34.92 -4.49
N VAL A 810 -30.28 -35.33 -4.80
CA VAL A 810 -30.58 -36.61 -5.46
C VAL A 810 -31.18 -36.35 -6.85
N PRO A 811 -30.57 -36.83 -7.95
CA PRO A 811 -29.43 -37.76 -8.01
C PRO A 811 -28.08 -37.10 -7.65
N PHE A 812 -27.10 -37.89 -7.23
CA PHE A 812 -25.69 -37.50 -7.11
C PHE A 812 -24.82 -38.35 -8.05
N ARG A 813 -23.57 -37.93 -8.30
CA ARG A 813 -22.63 -38.66 -9.15
C ARG A 813 -21.95 -39.80 -8.41
N ASP A 814 -21.74 -40.92 -9.10
CA ASP A 814 -20.93 -42.04 -8.63
C ASP A 814 -19.42 -41.86 -8.90
N THR A 815 -19.07 -40.96 -9.83
CA THR A 815 -17.71 -40.65 -10.27
C THR A 815 -17.40 -39.14 -10.20
N PRO A 816 -16.14 -38.76 -9.91
CA PRO A 816 -15.70 -37.37 -9.93
C PRO A 816 -15.92 -36.71 -11.30
N PRO A 817 -16.06 -35.37 -11.35
CA PRO A 817 -15.82 -34.62 -12.58
C PRO A 817 -14.33 -34.65 -12.94
N ASP A 818 -14.01 -34.61 -14.22
CA ASP A 818 -12.63 -34.53 -14.70
C ASP A 818 -12.14 -33.07 -14.69
N PRO A 819 -10.91 -32.78 -14.21
CA PRO A 819 -9.96 -33.72 -13.60
C PRO A 819 -10.27 -34.05 -12.12
N GLU A 820 -10.04 -35.30 -11.72
CA GLU A 820 -10.10 -35.71 -10.31
C GLU A 820 -8.84 -35.30 -9.55
N TYR A 821 -8.92 -34.24 -8.75
CA TYR A 821 -7.86 -33.80 -7.85
C TYR A 821 -7.61 -34.83 -6.73
N THR A 822 -6.35 -35.11 -6.41
CA THR A 822 -5.98 -36.01 -5.31
C THR A 822 -4.83 -35.44 -4.50
N ARG A 823 -4.84 -35.64 -3.17
CA ARG A 823 -3.72 -35.23 -2.30
C ARG A 823 -2.37 -35.80 -2.78
N PRO A 824 -1.28 -35.03 -2.74
CA PRO A 824 0.04 -35.55 -3.04
C PRO A 824 0.47 -36.63 -2.04
N THR A 825 1.38 -37.51 -2.48
CA THR A 825 1.98 -38.55 -1.66
C THR A 825 3.37 -38.10 -1.19
N ALA A 826 3.51 -37.82 0.11
CA ALA A 826 4.82 -37.56 0.73
C ALA A 826 5.63 -38.85 0.84
N ALA A 827 6.90 -38.81 0.44
CA ALA A 827 7.88 -39.84 0.67
C ALA A 827 9.15 -39.22 1.27
N ILE A 828 9.60 -39.76 2.40
CA ILE A 828 10.78 -39.27 3.14
C ILE A 828 11.87 -40.34 3.16
N ASP A 829 13.00 -40.04 2.52
CA ASP A 829 14.21 -40.85 2.55
C ASP A 829 15.05 -40.42 3.77
N THR A 830 15.42 -41.38 4.63
CA THR A 830 16.22 -41.17 5.84
C THR A 830 17.19 -42.32 6.07
N PRO A 831 18.32 -42.12 6.78
CA PRO A 831 19.06 -43.23 7.36
C PRO A 831 18.19 -43.94 8.42
N THR A 832 18.40 -45.23 8.62
CA THR A 832 17.69 -46.02 9.66
C THR A 832 18.30 -45.85 11.04
N ASN A 833 19.61 -45.60 11.10
CA ASN A 833 20.36 -45.30 12.32
C ASN A 833 21.37 -44.19 12.02
N SER A 834 21.72 -43.36 13.01
CA SER A 834 22.76 -42.32 12.91
C SER A 834 23.49 -42.17 14.24
N GLN A 835 24.73 -41.66 14.26
CA GLN A 835 25.42 -41.40 15.52
C GLN A 835 24.91 -40.10 16.16
N PRO A 836 24.75 -40.01 17.49
CA PRO A 836 24.47 -38.73 18.16
C PRO A 836 25.56 -37.70 17.86
N GLY A 837 25.17 -36.47 17.51
CA GLY A 837 26.06 -35.40 17.04
C GLY A 837 26.43 -35.44 15.55
N GLU A 838 25.84 -36.36 14.77
CA GLU A 838 26.03 -36.43 13.31
C GLU A 838 24.90 -35.67 12.58
N ASP A 839 25.26 -34.94 11.51
CA ASP A 839 24.31 -34.24 10.64
C ASP A 839 23.47 -35.25 9.82
N VAL A 840 22.20 -35.42 10.18
CA VAL A 840 21.25 -36.26 9.45
C VAL A 840 20.57 -35.44 8.35
N GLN A 841 20.72 -35.88 7.11
CA GLN A 841 19.96 -35.35 5.97
C GLN A 841 18.69 -36.17 5.72
N LEU A 842 17.55 -35.49 5.77
CA LEU A 842 16.25 -35.99 5.33
C LEU A 842 16.02 -35.54 3.88
N SER A 843 15.43 -36.39 3.02
CA SER A 843 15.05 -35.97 1.67
C SER A 843 13.61 -36.32 1.30
N GLY A 844 12.87 -35.33 0.81
CA GLY A 844 11.49 -35.45 0.35
C GLY A 844 11.36 -35.75 -1.15
N ARG A 845 12.48 -36.00 -1.84
CA ARG A 845 12.58 -35.96 -3.31
C ARG A 845 11.70 -36.97 -4.05
N ASN A 846 11.35 -38.08 -3.40
CA ASN A 846 10.52 -39.14 -3.97
C ASN A 846 9.01 -38.86 -3.80
N SER A 847 8.63 -37.70 -3.25
CA SER A 847 7.24 -37.28 -3.12
C SER A 847 6.63 -36.96 -4.49
N THR A 848 5.34 -37.25 -4.67
CA THR A 848 4.66 -37.15 -5.97
C THR A 848 3.29 -36.45 -5.86
N SER A 849 2.94 -35.63 -6.85
CA SER A 849 1.55 -35.21 -7.11
C SER A 849 1.13 -35.69 -8.50
N THR A 850 -0.16 -35.95 -8.66
CA THR A 850 -0.82 -36.20 -9.95
C THR A 850 -1.21 -34.91 -10.67
N HIS A 851 -1.26 -33.78 -9.94
CA HIS A 851 -1.79 -32.48 -10.43
C HIS A 851 -0.71 -31.42 -10.65
N GLY A 852 0.56 -31.81 -10.57
CA GLY A 852 1.71 -31.00 -10.93
C GLY A 852 2.96 -31.33 -10.11
N SER A 853 3.66 -30.32 -9.64
CA SER A 853 4.93 -30.48 -8.91
C SER A 853 4.77 -30.18 -7.42
N ILE A 854 5.56 -30.85 -6.60
CA ILE A 854 5.70 -30.49 -5.18
C ILE A 854 6.51 -29.19 -5.07
N VAL A 855 5.92 -28.17 -4.46
CA VAL A 855 6.49 -26.82 -4.35
C VAL A 855 6.92 -26.45 -2.93
N ARG A 856 6.30 -27.03 -1.89
CA ARG A 856 6.68 -26.81 -0.49
C ARG A 856 6.88 -28.14 0.25
N TYR A 857 7.89 -28.15 1.11
CA TYR A 857 8.24 -29.28 1.98
C TYR A 857 8.23 -28.81 3.44
N ARG A 858 7.44 -29.49 4.28
CA ARG A 858 7.33 -29.21 5.71
C ARG A 858 7.78 -30.45 6.50
N TYR A 859 9.00 -30.39 7.00
CA TYR A 859 9.55 -31.44 7.86
C TYR A 859 9.04 -31.30 9.29
N GLN A 860 8.99 -32.42 10.01
CA GLN A 860 8.63 -32.50 11.43
C GLN A 860 9.70 -33.31 12.16
N ILE A 861 10.14 -32.86 13.34
CA ILE A 861 11.11 -33.55 14.20
C ILE A 861 10.45 -33.71 15.57
N ASP A 862 10.23 -34.95 16.01
CA ASP A 862 9.47 -35.32 17.21
C ASP A 862 8.12 -34.58 17.32
N GLY A 863 7.40 -34.53 16.20
CA GLY A 863 6.12 -33.80 16.06
C GLY A 863 6.25 -32.28 15.93
N THR A 864 7.42 -31.69 16.19
CA THR A 864 7.67 -30.24 16.04
C THR A 864 7.88 -29.90 14.58
N ALA A 865 6.98 -29.08 14.01
CA ALA A 865 7.09 -28.61 12.64
C ALA A 865 8.33 -27.69 12.47
N GLN A 866 9.09 -27.95 11.41
CA GLN A 866 10.25 -27.14 11.01
C GLN A 866 9.81 -26.04 10.02
N PRO A 867 10.65 -25.03 9.77
CA PRO A 867 10.38 -24.02 8.74
C PRO A 867 10.06 -24.67 7.39
N VAL A 868 9.08 -24.11 6.69
CA VAL A 868 8.71 -24.54 5.33
C VAL A 868 9.84 -24.18 4.39
N ILE A 869 10.20 -25.10 3.49
CA ILE A 869 11.26 -24.89 2.50
C ILE A 869 10.81 -25.24 1.08
N ASP A 870 11.40 -24.56 0.11
CA ASP A 870 11.25 -24.73 -1.35
C ASP A 870 12.00 -25.96 -1.91
N ARG A 871 12.69 -26.72 -1.04
CA ARG A 871 13.67 -27.74 -1.43
C ARG A 871 13.41 -29.10 -0.76
N PRO A 872 13.63 -30.21 -1.47
CA PRO A 872 13.37 -31.57 -0.97
C PRO A 872 14.46 -32.08 -0.01
N ARG A 873 15.15 -31.21 0.75
CA ARG A 873 16.24 -31.60 1.65
C ARG A 873 16.28 -30.72 2.89
N TYR A 874 16.33 -31.35 4.05
CA TYR A 874 16.49 -30.71 5.36
C TYR A 874 17.55 -31.46 6.16
N THR A 875 18.33 -30.76 7.00
CA THR A 875 19.39 -31.35 7.81
C THR A 875 19.25 -30.89 9.26
N PHE A 876 19.46 -31.82 10.20
CA PHE A 876 19.49 -31.56 11.64
C PHE A 876 20.55 -32.45 12.31
N GLU A 877 21.04 -32.03 13.47
CA GLU A 877 21.98 -32.80 14.29
C GLU A 877 21.22 -33.91 15.04
N MET A 878 21.70 -35.16 14.94
CA MET A 878 21.07 -36.30 15.61
C MET A 878 21.23 -36.21 17.15
N PRO A 879 20.15 -36.28 17.95
CA PRO A 879 20.25 -36.32 19.40
C PRO A 879 20.66 -37.72 19.92
N ASP A 880 20.82 -37.84 21.24
CA ASP A 880 21.19 -39.07 21.94
C ASP A 880 20.05 -40.11 22.08
N GLN A 881 18.86 -39.78 21.58
CA GLN A 881 17.63 -40.56 21.69
C GLN A 881 17.00 -40.83 20.33
N ARG A 882 16.03 -41.75 20.28
CA ARG A 882 15.22 -42.02 19.07
C ARG A 882 14.46 -40.75 18.67
N VAL A 883 14.50 -40.43 17.39
CA VAL A 883 13.73 -39.33 16.78
C VAL A 883 12.67 -39.88 15.85
N GLU A 884 11.43 -39.39 15.97
CA GLU A 884 10.42 -39.49 14.93
C GLU A 884 10.57 -38.32 13.95
N VAL A 885 10.81 -38.61 12.67
CA VAL A 885 10.87 -37.60 11.61
C VAL A 885 9.67 -37.74 10.67
N GLY A 886 9.04 -36.61 10.35
CA GLY A 886 7.86 -36.54 9.50
C GLY A 886 8.08 -35.61 8.31
N LEU A 887 7.29 -35.83 7.25
CA LEU A 887 7.19 -34.96 6.09
C LEU A 887 5.73 -34.78 5.69
N ILE A 888 5.36 -33.53 5.44
CA ILE A 888 4.17 -33.14 4.69
C ILE A 888 4.67 -32.37 3.45
N VAL A 889 4.06 -32.64 2.30
CA VAL A 889 4.35 -31.93 1.06
C VAL A 889 3.10 -31.24 0.51
N GLU A 890 3.33 -30.19 -0.26
CA GLU A 890 2.31 -29.36 -0.88
C GLU A 890 2.59 -29.27 -2.38
N ASP A 891 1.56 -29.44 -3.21
CA ASP A 891 1.67 -29.21 -4.66
C ASP A 891 1.34 -27.76 -5.05
N ASN A 892 1.46 -27.46 -6.34
CA ASN A 892 1.24 -26.13 -6.91
C ASN A 892 -0.20 -25.59 -6.80
N LEU A 893 -1.15 -26.36 -6.25
CA LEU A 893 -2.51 -25.90 -5.93
C LEU A 893 -2.70 -25.69 -4.41
N GLY A 894 -1.62 -25.78 -3.62
CA GLY A 894 -1.68 -25.79 -2.16
C GLY A 894 -2.13 -27.12 -1.56
N ILE A 895 -2.45 -28.13 -2.37
CA ILE A 895 -3.05 -29.36 -1.84
C ILE A 895 -1.98 -30.12 -1.07
N GLU A 896 -2.24 -30.32 0.21
CA GLU A 896 -1.30 -30.94 1.14
C GLU A 896 -1.49 -32.46 1.28
N SER A 897 -0.36 -33.14 1.49
CA SER A 897 -0.31 -34.57 1.76
C SER A 897 -0.78 -34.93 3.17
N ASN A 898 -1.06 -36.22 3.36
CA ASN A 898 -0.99 -36.82 4.69
C ASN A 898 0.44 -36.73 5.24
N SER A 899 0.61 -36.70 6.57
CA SER A 899 1.93 -36.75 7.20
C SER A 899 2.52 -38.15 7.07
N THR A 900 3.66 -38.27 6.40
CA THR A 900 4.45 -39.50 6.30
C THR A 900 5.52 -39.46 7.38
N LYS A 901 5.59 -40.50 8.23
CA LYS A 901 6.49 -40.56 9.39
C LYS A 901 7.42 -41.77 9.32
N THR A 902 8.64 -41.62 9.83
CA THR A 902 9.62 -42.69 10.05
C THR A 902 10.44 -42.39 11.30
N THR A 903 11.21 -43.36 11.81
CA THR A 903 12.03 -43.21 13.02
C THR A 903 13.49 -43.48 12.73
N ILE A 904 14.36 -42.67 13.32
CA ILE A 904 15.82 -42.83 13.25
C ILE A 904 16.30 -43.25 14.65
N GLU A 905 17.02 -44.37 14.72
CA GLU A 905 17.55 -44.90 15.97
C GLU A 905 18.98 -44.36 16.23
N PRO A 906 19.32 -43.97 17.47
CA PRO A 906 20.70 -43.58 17.80
C PRO A 906 21.59 -44.83 17.78
N GLN A 907 22.61 -44.81 16.91
CA GLN A 907 23.58 -45.90 16.86
C GLN A 907 24.50 -45.83 18.09
N PRO A 908 24.66 -46.92 18.87
CA PRO A 908 25.59 -46.93 20.00
C PRO A 908 27.02 -46.68 19.50
N ALA A 909 27.71 -45.74 20.14
CA ALA A 909 29.07 -45.37 19.81
C ALA A 909 29.97 -46.62 19.78
N THR A 910 30.61 -46.88 18.64
CA THR A 910 31.44 -48.07 18.46
C THR A 910 32.68 -47.94 19.37
N PRO A 911 33.00 -48.93 20.23
CA PRO A 911 34.18 -48.85 21.09
C PRO A 911 35.44 -48.77 20.24
N SER A 912 36.13 -47.62 20.28
CA SER A 912 37.36 -47.43 19.51
C SER A 912 38.43 -48.41 19.97
N THR A 913 39.06 -49.10 19.01
CA THR A 913 39.95 -50.23 19.27
C THR A 913 41.33 -49.75 19.72
N ALA A 914 41.53 -49.61 21.02
CA ALA A 914 42.86 -49.48 21.61
C ALA A 914 43.55 -50.85 21.68
N THR A 915 44.63 -51.04 20.91
CA THR A 915 45.46 -52.26 20.92
C THR A 915 46.53 -52.15 22.03
N PRO A 916 46.86 -53.24 22.77
CA PRO A 916 47.43 -53.10 24.11
C PRO A 916 48.96 -53.07 24.17
N VAL A 917 49.49 -52.46 25.24
CA VAL A 917 50.87 -52.70 25.71
C VAL A 917 50.82 -53.09 27.19
N THR A 918 51.24 -54.31 27.47
CA THR A 918 51.36 -54.86 28.83
C THR A 918 52.83 -55.06 29.18
N THR A 919 53.31 -54.46 30.27
CA THR A 919 54.30 -55.06 31.20
C THR A 919 54.26 -54.24 32.51
N ALA A 920 54.33 -54.93 33.66
CA ALA A 920 54.10 -54.35 34.98
C ALA A 920 55.39 -54.14 35.79
N THR A 921 55.39 -53.14 36.69
CA THR A 921 55.92 -53.27 38.07
C THR A 921 55.44 -52.15 39.00
N THR A 922 54.93 -52.54 40.17
CA THR A 922 54.68 -51.73 41.39
C THR A 922 55.91 -51.86 42.33
N PRO A 923 56.15 -51.02 43.39
CA PRO A 923 55.14 -50.25 44.13
C PRO A 923 55.49 -48.83 44.70
N ALA A 924 54.40 -48.13 45.07
CA ALA A 924 54.21 -47.23 46.23
C ALA A 924 54.96 -45.87 46.37
N SER A 925 54.20 -44.78 46.16
CA SER A 925 53.96 -43.72 47.16
C SER A 925 52.74 -42.85 46.84
N THR A 926 51.89 -42.57 47.84
CA THR A 926 50.86 -41.49 47.86
C THR A 926 51.55 -40.11 48.00
N PRO A 927 50.96 -38.95 47.61
CA PRO A 927 49.56 -38.50 47.82
C PRO A 927 48.92 -37.81 46.55
N PRO A 928 48.05 -36.78 46.70
CA PRO A 928 46.58 -36.78 46.59
C PRO A 928 46.04 -36.37 45.19
N PRO A 929 44.71 -36.32 44.95
CA PRO A 929 44.14 -35.97 43.64
C PRO A 929 43.96 -34.46 43.42
N ASP A 930 44.08 -34.02 42.17
CA ASP A 930 43.59 -32.72 41.67
C ASP A 930 42.51 -32.96 40.61
N ASP A 931 41.24 -32.83 41.02
CA ASP A 931 40.10 -32.62 40.13
C ASP A 931 39.79 -31.12 40.12
N SER A 932 39.73 -30.47 38.95
CA SER A 932 38.97 -29.20 38.78
C SER A 932 38.85 -28.74 37.33
N SER A 933 37.87 -29.27 36.61
CA SER A 933 37.20 -28.51 35.54
C SER A 933 35.91 -27.92 36.11
N PRO A 934 35.71 -26.58 36.12
CA PRO A 934 34.54 -25.99 36.77
C PRO A 934 33.26 -26.26 35.97
N THR A 935 32.34 -27.02 36.55
CA THR A 935 30.98 -27.21 36.01
C THR A 935 30.14 -25.93 36.18
N LEU A 936 29.06 -25.78 35.40
CA LEU A 936 28.15 -24.62 35.46
C LEU A 936 27.64 -24.33 36.89
N LEU A 937 27.28 -25.36 37.66
CA LEU A 937 26.92 -25.21 39.08
C LEU A 937 28.12 -24.81 39.96
N GLY A 938 29.32 -25.34 39.70
CA GLY A 938 30.54 -24.96 40.42
C GLY A 938 30.92 -23.49 40.21
N SER A 939 30.76 -22.97 38.98
CA SER A 939 30.99 -21.55 38.68
C SER A 939 30.01 -20.60 39.35
N LEU A 940 28.74 -20.99 39.53
CA LEU A 940 27.76 -20.22 40.31
C LEU A 940 28.13 -20.13 41.80
N GLY A 941 28.80 -21.15 42.34
CA GLY A 941 29.35 -21.13 43.71
C GLY A 941 30.63 -20.31 43.89
N SER A 942 31.22 -19.76 42.83
CA SER A 942 32.36 -18.85 42.92
C SER A 942 31.94 -17.50 43.53
N ILE A 943 32.91 -16.73 44.07
CA ILE A 943 32.64 -15.40 44.63
C ILE A 943 31.93 -14.49 43.63
N TRP A 944 32.32 -14.55 42.35
CA TRP A 944 31.70 -13.78 41.26
C TRP A 944 30.33 -14.33 40.85
N GLY A 945 30.18 -15.65 40.82
CA GLY A 945 28.90 -16.33 40.59
C GLY A 945 27.84 -15.91 41.61
N LEU A 946 28.20 -15.97 42.90
CA LEU A 946 27.36 -15.55 44.03
C LEU A 946 27.08 -14.04 44.03
N LEU A 947 28.08 -13.20 43.75
CA LEU A 947 27.90 -11.74 43.73
C LEU A 947 26.90 -11.32 42.64
N GLY A 948 27.08 -11.80 41.41
CA GLY A 948 26.13 -11.54 40.32
C GLY A 948 24.74 -12.11 40.61
N GLY A 949 24.68 -13.32 41.18
CA GLY A 949 23.44 -13.99 41.55
C GLY A 949 22.64 -13.27 42.63
N VAL A 950 23.29 -12.71 43.65
CA VAL A 950 22.63 -11.92 44.69
C VAL A 950 22.02 -10.64 44.11
N CYS A 951 22.76 -9.90 43.27
CA CYS A 951 22.25 -8.70 42.62
C CYS A 951 21.04 -8.99 41.71
N TYR A 952 21.15 -10.05 40.89
CA TYR A 952 20.09 -10.45 39.96
C TYR A 952 18.84 -10.99 40.69
N LEU A 953 19.02 -11.77 41.77
CA LEU A 953 17.91 -12.29 42.58
C LEU A 953 17.21 -11.19 43.37
N LEU A 954 17.96 -10.21 43.91
CA LEU A 954 17.36 -9.02 44.53
C LEU A 954 16.54 -8.22 43.52
N ALA A 955 17.05 -8.00 42.31
CA ALA A 955 16.29 -7.36 41.23
C ALA A 955 15.00 -8.13 40.92
N LEU A 956 15.06 -9.46 40.78
CA LEU A 956 13.90 -10.30 40.45
C LEU A 956 12.83 -10.27 41.56
N VAL A 957 13.22 -10.38 42.83
CA VAL A 957 12.29 -10.29 43.97
C VAL A 957 11.69 -8.89 44.09
N SER A 958 12.48 -7.83 43.97
CA SER A 958 11.98 -6.45 44.01
C SER A 958 11.10 -6.11 42.80
N GLY A 959 11.42 -6.63 41.60
CA GLY A 959 10.64 -6.48 40.39
C GLY A 959 9.28 -7.16 40.49
N LEU A 960 9.24 -8.43 40.92
CA LEU A 960 7.99 -9.17 41.11
C LEU A 960 7.10 -8.52 42.19
N HIS A 961 7.70 -8.06 43.29
CA HIS A 961 6.98 -7.36 44.36
C HIS A 961 6.46 -5.98 43.91
N GLY A 962 7.28 -5.22 43.19
CA GLY A 962 6.90 -3.93 42.60
C GLY A 962 5.78 -4.08 41.58
N MET A 963 5.81 -5.12 40.74
CA MET A 963 4.76 -5.45 39.79
C MET A 963 3.46 -5.85 40.51
N ALA A 964 3.52 -6.69 41.55
CA ALA A 964 2.34 -7.05 42.34
C ALA A 964 1.71 -5.84 43.06
N LEU A 965 2.53 -4.89 43.53
CA LEU A 965 2.04 -3.62 44.09
C LEU A 965 1.43 -2.72 43.01
N THR A 966 2.05 -2.61 41.84
CA THR A 966 1.55 -1.84 40.69
C THR A 966 0.20 -2.39 40.21
N VAL A 967 0.07 -3.71 40.08
CA VAL A 967 -1.19 -4.40 39.72
C VAL A 967 -2.27 -4.25 40.82
N THR A 968 -1.90 -3.94 42.06
CA THR A 968 -2.83 -3.65 43.17
C THR A 968 -3.01 -2.15 43.47
N ASN A 969 -2.63 -1.28 42.53
CA ASN A 969 -2.70 0.19 42.63
C ASN A 969 -2.02 0.76 43.89
N ARG A 970 -0.87 0.20 44.27
CA ARG A 970 -0.02 0.69 45.36
C ARG A 970 1.34 1.12 44.84
N SER A 971 1.80 2.28 45.25
CA SER A 971 3.14 2.78 44.88
C SER A 971 4.22 1.81 45.37
N PRO A 972 5.09 1.29 44.48
CA PRO A 972 6.17 0.40 44.88
C PRO A 972 7.23 1.18 45.70
N PRO A 973 7.87 0.55 46.70
CA PRO A 973 8.84 1.22 47.57
C PRO A 973 10.23 1.44 46.94
N ILE A 974 10.45 0.96 45.70
CA ILE A 974 11.72 1.05 44.97
C ILE A 974 11.41 1.41 43.51
N ASP A 975 12.07 2.46 43.00
CA ASP A 975 11.93 2.89 41.60
C ASP A 975 12.34 1.78 40.62
N GLY A 976 11.58 1.61 39.54
CA GLY A 976 11.88 0.61 38.50
C GLY A 976 13.29 0.75 37.92
N LEU A 977 13.80 1.98 37.81
CA LEU A 977 15.15 2.27 37.31
C LEU A 977 16.26 1.69 38.23
N ARG A 978 16.04 1.62 39.55
CA ARG A 978 16.97 0.97 40.50
C ARG A 978 16.93 -0.55 40.38
N ILE A 979 15.77 -1.11 40.07
CA ILE A 979 15.59 -2.55 39.84
C ILE A 979 16.31 -2.96 38.54
N GLN A 980 16.16 -2.17 37.47
CA GLN A 980 16.92 -2.36 36.22
C GLN A 980 18.44 -2.25 36.45
N ALA A 981 18.90 -1.26 37.23
CA ALA A 981 20.32 -1.11 37.55
C ALA A 981 20.89 -2.30 38.34
N LEU A 982 20.13 -2.90 39.26
CA LEU A 982 20.54 -4.10 40.01
C LEU A 982 20.67 -5.34 39.12
N ALA A 983 19.74 -5.54 38.19
CA ALA A 983 19.80 -6.64 37.22
C ALA A 983 20.99 -6.47 36.25
N ALA A 984 21.17 -5.26 35.71
CA ALA A 984 22.29 -4.93 34.85
C ALA A 984 23.65 -5.12 35.55
N LEU A 985 23.75 -4.75 36.84
CA LEU A 985 24.95 -4.98 37.65
C LEU A 985 25.25 -6.49 37.80
N GLY A 986 24.23 -7.31 38.09
CA GLY A 986 24.39 -8.77 38.20
C GLY A 986 24.86 -9.43 36.90
N VAL A 987 24.25 -9.04 35.78
CA VAL A 987 24.64 -9.46 34.42
C VAL A 987 26.08 -9.03 34.09
N LEU A 988 26.43 -7.77 34.37
CA LEU A 988 27.78 -7.24 34.12
C LEU A 988 28.85 -8.00 34.92
N VAL A 989 28.59 -8.30 36.19
CA VAL A 989 29.51 -9.08 37.05
C VAL A 989 29.78 -10.46 36.44
N TRP A 990 28.76 -11.15 35.94
CA TRP A 990 28.92 -12.45 35.29
C TRP A 990 29.64 -12.38 33.94
N ILE A 991 29.34 -11.39 33.10
CA ILE A 991 30.03 -11.20 31.81
C ILE A 991 31.52 -10.89 32.03
N VAL A 992 31.85 -9.97 32.94
CA VAL A 992 33.24 -9.61 33.25
C VAL A 992 34.00 -10.78 33.88
N ALA A 993 33.42 -11.47 34.87
CA ALA A 993 34.06 -12.65 35.48
C ALA A 993 34.19 -13.83 34.50
N GLY A 994 33.29 -13.92 33.52
CA GLY A 994 33.38 -14.88 32.42
C GLY A 994 34.59 -14.62 31.54
N LEU A 995 34.76 -13.38 31.09
CA LEU A 995 35.87 -12.92 30.24
C LEU A 995 37.27 -13.09 30.89
N PHE A 996 37.37 -13.04 32.21
CA PHE A 996 38.65 -13.07 32.93
C PHE A 996 39.02 -14.42 33.60
N GLY A 997 38.25 -15.50 33.40
CA GLY A 997 38.69 -16.82 33.87
C GLY A 997 37.62 -17.89 34.09
N SER A 998 36.37 -17.68 33.69
CA SER A 998 35.33 -18.70 33.90
C SER A 998 34.26 -18.68 32.79
N GLY A 999 34.58 -19.29 31.64
CA GLY A 999 33.68 -19.40 30.48
C GLY A 999 32.20 -19.67 30.80
N PRO A 1000 31.86 -20.60 31.73
CA PRO A 1000 30.47 -20.81 32.16
C PRO A 1000 29.72 -19.58 32.70
N LEU A 1001 30.40 -18.62 33.36
CA LEU A 1001 29.75 -17.38 33.84
C LEU A 1001 29.37 -16.43 32.69
N LEU A 1002 30.10 -16.45 31.57
CA LEU A 1002 29.74 -15.64 30.40
C LEU A 1002 28.39 -16.08 29.83
N THR A 1003 28.19 -17.40 29.70
CA THR A 1003 26.92 -17.99 29.25
C THR A 1003 25.77 -17.65 30.19
N ILE A 1004 26.01 -17.69 31.51
CA ILE A 1004 25.02 -17.29 32.53
C ILE A 1004 24.66 -15.80 32.38
N GLY A 1005 25.66 -14.92 32.20
CA GLY A 1005 25.44 -13.49 32.02
C GLY A 1005 24.59 -13.15 30.79
N ILE A 1006 24.90 -13.75 29.63
CA ILE A 1006 24.14 -13.55 28.39
C ILE A 1006 22.70 -14.09 28.52
N THR A 1007 22.54 -15.29 29.08
CA THR A 1007 21.21 -15.91 29.28
C THR A 1007 20.35 -15.08 30.23
N ALA A 1008 20.94 -14.55 31.30
CA ALA A 1008 20.28 -13.66 32.25
C ALA A 1008 19.86 -12.33 31.60
N ALA A 1009 20.70 -11.73 30.75
CA ALA A 1009 20.35 -10.51 30.03
C ALA A 1009 19.08 -10.68 29.16
N VAL A 1010 19.02 -11.78 28.39
CA VAL A 1010 17.86 -12.10 27.54
C VAL A 1010 16.62 -12.37 28.39
N ALA A 1011 16.73 -13.19 29.44
CA ALA A 1011 15.61 -13.49 30.33
C ALA A 1011 15.05 -12.21 31.00
N TRP A 1012 15.91 -11.28 31.40
CA TRP A 1012 15.51 -10.01 32.01
C TRP A 1012 14.79 -9.07 31.03
N GLY A 1013 15.24 -9.04 29.77
CA GLY A 1013 14.57 -8.30 28.68
C GLY A 1013 13.16 -8.82 28.43
N VAL A 1014 12.98 -10.15 28.32
CA VAL A 1014 11.67 -10.79 28.14
C VAL A 1014 10.74 -10.49 29.32
N LEU A 1015 11.21 -10.62 30.57
CA LEU A 1015 10.42 -10.30 31.76
C LEU A 1015 10.00 -8.83 31.82
N THR A 1016 10.89 -7.91 31.43
CA THR A 1016 10.58 -6.47 31.38
C THR A 1016 9.54 -6.16 30.30
N GLY A 1017 9.67 -6.74 29.11
CA GLY A 1017 8.69 -6.58 28.02
C GLY A 1017 7.31 -7.13 28.40
N LEU A 1018 7.24 -8.32 29.01
CA LEU A 1018 5.98 -8.90 29.50
C LEU A 1018 5.32 -8.01 30.56
N ALA A 1019 6.11 -7.45 31.49
CA ALA A 1019 5.62 -6.53 32.52
C ALA A 1019 5.07 -5.23 31.92
N TYR A 1020 5.73 -4.68 30.89
CA TYR A 1020 5.25 -3.50 30.16
C TYR A 1020 3.90 -3.75 29.48
N VAL A 1021 3.75 -4.87 28.75
CA VAL A 1021 2.49 -5.26 28.09
C VAL A 1021 1.35 -5.45 29.10
N ILE A 1022 1.63 -6.03 30.28
CA ILE A 1022 0.63 -6.21 31.34
C ILE A 1022 0.20 -4.86 31.94
N ALA A 1023 1.12 -3.91 32.09
CA ALA A 1023 0.80 -2.56 32.56
C ALA A 1023 0.01 -1.74 31.52
N THR A 1024 0.42 -1.74 30.25
CA THR A 1024 -0.25 -0.95 29.20
C THR A 1024 -1.63 -1.48 28.84
N ARG A 1025 -1.83 -2.80 28.78
CA ARG A 1025 -3.17 -3.39 28.53
C ARG A 1025 -4.23 -2.95 29.55
N ARG A 1026 -3.83 -2.65 30.80
CA ARG A 1026 -4.76 -2.14 31.81
C ARG A 1026 -5.03 -0.64 31.69
N LEU A 1027 -4.04 0.16 31.31
CA LEU A 1027 -4.25 1.58 30.97
C LEU A 1027 -5.26 1.73 29.83
N LEU A 1028 -5.18 0.90 28.79
CA LEU A 1028 -6.24 0.84 27.75
C LEU A 1028 -7.60 0.40 28.33
N GLY A 1029 -7.62 -0.56 29.26
CA GLY A 1029 -8.87 -1.04 29.88
C GLY A 1029 -9.56 -0.04 30.82
N ASP A 1030 -8.80 0.86 31.46
CA ASP A 1030 -9.34 1.92 32.32
C ASP A 1030 -9.62 3.23 31.54
N VAL A 1031 -9.11 3.38 30.30
CA VAL A 1031 -9.48 4.44 29.33
C VAL A 1031 -10.73 4.06 28.51
N LEU A 1032 -11.06 2.77 28.41
CA LEU A 1032 -12.24 2.23 27.72
C LEU A 1032 -13.42 1.94 28.68
N ARG A 1033 -13.60 2.76 29.74
CA ARG A 1033 -14.65 2.62 30.76
C ARG A 1033 -15.30 3.94 31.16
#